data_AF-A0A2M7KLH3-F1
#
_entry.id   AF-A0A2M7KLH3-F1
#
_cell.length_a   1.000
_cell.length_b   1.000
_cell.length_c   1.000
_cell.angle_alpha   90.00
_cell.angle_beta   90.00
_cell.angle_gamma   90.00
#
_symmetry.space_group_name_H-M   'P 1'
#
loop_
_entity.id
_entity.type
_entity.pdbx_description
1 polymer ?
#
loop_
_entity_poly.entity_id
_entity_poly.type
_entity_poly.pdbx_seq_one_letter_code
_entity_poly.pdbx_strand_id
1 'polypeptide(L)'
;MALLLALACVPVFAAPQPAELFVSLTGNDQAAGRSAATPLATLTRARDEARALRRSGKAPNGVAVWVRGGAYHLAETLAFGAEDAGTEQAPLQFRAHKDERPVLRGGPAVSGFAPYRDRVMQCDLKRLGLQGKAFRQLFFKGKRMPLARTPNVDPADVYGGVWAHVVEPSPQGAKRAFTYNPKDIDPSRWARPTDGRIGVFCQYDWRWNWLPIQAVAVEDQTLTLGREATYEFGIGDRYFVEGLFEELDSPGEWYLDTKSWVVYFWPPEPIRDGDVSVPVVGDLVEFKDTHDVSLRGFVLEGCDGNAVRMVNAERCQVTQSILRNCGAWGASIDGGAECSVVGCDVYATGCGGVLLSGGDRQTLTPAKHLAVNNVIHHVGVFEKTYNTAINIGGVGNVARNNLVYDTPHAGLTLAGNDNVVELNVVHHTNLQSTDTGGLYSCPRDWTQRGNVIRYNVWHDLGGFGKRSSWQPVQDGKVEYEYPHFTWGLYMDDPTSGNTMYGNVLYRVPICGMFTHGGRDCVFENNVIVDCPAFQAGMLWPGWDEWTNVYERFRAVAGPGSPYLDRYPTMKGYSLADGHPEAMTGHKFVRNIVYNTTAGTAWLRGERRDPWKGENRMMLYDIRMRQEDLPKNEIDYNCVYAEPGLEPFVSASLPPEEAKQLAWEDWRKLGADEHSQFADPRFVDPANHDYRLRDDSPALKLGFKPIPFDKIGPYQDELRASWPVVEESEASRNARPVKRFVQLPGYEPIPAREFVLRTGAGNTFAKLAAGKPVKVAYFGGGIHSADGWRAQALKGLREKYPASEITEINAGICDCVRGSGFSVYRFAHDVLKQQPDLVLVDFASDDFQTDARTIQRTIEGVARQAWKADPDIDLLFVYAFRLGFETAYADGLSPATVTAYERVAERYGIPSVNMGFPVAEQYRAGKLVPKGDAPEGNESFSADGVRPGPTGNRLYAEALTRAFEQLAKTPQPQPHKLPKPLMADNFESARLEPITRDMLTGDWKELPGDDPLWPRFTRHFDTLWYTNSPGAKLTVTFTGTDASLFDLMGPDTGEVKLTVDGKPAGTQRQVDPWSYYQRLAAIPLANNLPPGKHTVTVELLADPPNRDVPVAEAKKSNQYDPTLFEGVA
;
A
#
# COMPACT_ATOMS: atom_id res chain seq x y z
N MET A 1 -84.18 -19.88 23.97
CA MET A 1 -83.93 -18.46 23.63
C MET A 1 -82.71 -18.44 22.72
N ALA A 2 -82.93 -18.45 21.40
CA ALA A 2 -81.88 -18.54 20.39
C ALA A 2 -81.55 -17.13 19.89
N LEU A 3 -80.28 -16.73 19.93
CA LEU A 3 -79.79 -15.45 19.41
C LEU A 3 -79.10 -15.68 18.06
N LEU A 4 -79.66 -15.10 16.99
CA LEU A 4 -79.02 -14.98 15.68
C LEU A 4 -77.90 -13.92 15.75
N LEU A 5 -76.68 -14.28 15.33
CA LEU A 5 -75.65 -13.31 14.94
C LEU A 5 -75.85 -12.93 13.47
N ALA A 6 -76.17 -11.66 13.22
CA ALA A 6 -76.12 -11.07 11.89
C ALA A 6 -74.66 -10.73 11.53
N LEU A 7 -74.14 -11.29 10.44
CA LEU A 7 -72.93 -10.80 9.78
C LEU A 7 -73.25 -9.43 9.17
N ALA A 8 -72.65 -8.36 9.70
CA ALA A 8 -72.62 -7.08 9.03
C ALA A 8 -71.49 -7.11 7.98
N CYS A 9 -71.86 -7.00 6.70
CA CYS A 9 -70.92 -6.65 5.63
C CYS A 9 -70.31 -5.27 5.93
N VAL A 10 -69.03 -5.23 6.28
CA VAL A 10 -68.25 -3.99 6.29
C VAL A 10 -67.99 -3.60 4.84
N PRO A 11 -68.37 -2.41 4.38
CA PRO A 11 -68.03 -1.95 3.04
C PRO A 11 -66.51 -1.79 2.93
N VAL A 12 -65.91 -2.51 1.98
CA VAL A 12 -64.54 -2.27 1.52
C VAL A 12 -64.53 -0.92 0.85
N PHE A 13 -64.14 0.13 1.57
CA PHE A 13 -63.81 1.41 0.94
C PHE A 13 -62.53 1.20 0.14
N ALA A 14 -62.63 1.31 -1.19
CA ALA A 14 -61.47 1.32 -2.07
C ALA A 14 -60.51 2.42 -1.59
N ALA A 15 -59.24 2.07 -1.39
CA ALA A 15 -58.22 3.03 -1.02
C ALA A 15 -58.23 4.19 -2.04
N PRO A 16 -58.26 5.46 -1.60
CA PRO A 16 -58.27 6.60 -2.50
C PRO A 16 -57.05 6.57 -3.44
N GLN A 17 -57.27 6.69 -4.75
CA GLN A 17 -56.17 6.63 -5.72
C GLN A 17 -55.41 7.97 -5.81
N PRO A 18 -54.09 7.95 -6.08
CA PRO A 18 -53.32 9.15 -6.35
C PRO A 18 -53.78 9.81 -7.66
N ALA A 19 -53.51 11.10 -7.81
CA ALA A 19 -53.69 11.76 -9.10
C ALA A 19 -52.64 11.24 -10.09
N GLU A 20 -53.05 10.91 -11.31
CA GLU A 20 -52.14 10.35 -12.32
C GLU A 20 -51.72 11.37 -13.37
N LEU A 21 -50.42 11.35 -13.69
CA LEU A 21 -49.82 12.07 -14.81
C LEU A 21 -49.08 11.08 -15.70
N PHE A 22 -49.06 11.33 -17.01
CA PHE A 22 -48.41 10.47 -18.00
C PHE A 22 -47.36 11.27 -18.78
N VAL A 23 -46.20 10.67 -19.04
CA VAL A 23 -45.08 11.26 -19.80
C VAL A 23 -44.67 10.33 -20.94
N SER A 24 -44.49 10.86 -22.15
CA SER A 24 -44.07 10.11 -23.34
C SER A 24 -43.23 10.98 -24.28
N LEU A 25 -42.29 10.39 -25.02
CA LEU A 25 -41.51 11.11 -26.03
C LEU A 25 -42.35 11.76 -27.14
N THR A 26 -43.57 11.26 -27.37
CA THR A 26 -44.53 11.84 -28.32
C THR A 26 -45.57 12.74 -27.64
N GLY A 27 -45.36 13.09 -26.37
CA GLY A 27 -46.25 13.93 -25.59
C GLY A 27 -46.17 15.41 -25.93
N ASN A 28 -46.94 16.23 -25.21
CA ASN A 28 -46.98 17.68 -25.39
C ASN A 28 -47.02 18.39 -24.02
N ASP A 29 -46.02 19.20 -23.72
CA ASP A 29 -45.91 19.93 -22.44
C ASP A 29 -46.94 21.07 -22.26
N GLN A 30 -47.69 21.40 -23.32
CA GLN A 30 -48.86 22.28 -23.24
C GLN A 30 -50.13 21.55 -22.78
N ALA A 31 -50.12 20.21 -22.72
CA ALA A 31 -51.23 19.42 -22.19
C ALA A 31 -51.23 19.40 -20.64
N ALA A 32 -52.31 18.89 -20.05
CA ALA A 32 -52.39 18.67 -18.60
C ALA A 32 -51.78 17.33 -18.15
N GLY A 33 -51.48 16.40 -19.08
CA GLY A 33 -50.85 15.12 -18.75
C GLY A 33 -51.72 14.09 -18.05
N ARG A 34 -53.01 14.34 -17.82
CA ARG A 34 -53.89 13.52 -16.95
C ARG A 34 -54.45 12.25 -17.60
N SER A 35 -54.00 11.93 -18.81
CA SER A 35 -54.43 10.75 -19.55
C SER A 35 -53.26 10.24 -20.40
N ALA A 36 -53.12 8.92 -20.50
CA ALA A 36 -52.15 8.28 -21.39
C ALA A 36 -52.32 8.65 -22.87
N ALA A 37 -53.51 9.12 -23.28
CA ALA A 37 -53.77 9.60 -24.64
C ALA A 37 -53.25 11.01 -24.89
N THR A 38 -53.05 11.81 -23.84
CA THR A 38 -52.52 13.19 -23.91
C THR A 38 -51.40 13.38 -22.88
N PRO A 39 -50.28 12.63 -23.01
CA PRO A 39 -49.19 12.69 -22.04
C PRO A 39 -48.38 13.98 -22.21
N LEU A 40 -47.69 14.37 -21.14
CA LEU A 40 -46.64 15.41 -21.18
C LEU A 40 -45.42 14.88 -21.94
N ALA A 41 -44.60 15.79 -22.46
CA ALA A 41 -43.36 15.43 -23.16
C ALA A 41 -42.19 15.25 -22.18
N THR A 42 -42.12 16.06 -21.12
CA THR A 42 -40.96 16.10 -20.22
C THR A 42 -41.28 15.77 -18.76
N LEU A 43 -40.28 15.21 -18.06
CA LEU A 43 -40.38 14.91 -16.63
C LEU A 43 -40.43 16.19 -15.79
N THR A 44 -39.70 17.25 -16.19
CA THR A 44 -39.74 18.56 -15.52
C THR A 44 -41.15 19.14 -15.53
N ARG A 45 -41.83 19.10 -16.68
CA ARG A 45 -43.21 19.57 -16.77
C ARG A 45 -44.16 18.73 -15.90
N ALA A 46 -43.95 17.42 -15.82
CA ALA A 46 -44.74 16.54 -14.96
C ALA A 46 -44.56 16.85 -13.47
N ARG A 47 -43.32 17.13 -13.02
CA ARG A 47 -43.05 17.62 -11.66
C ARG A 47 -43.83 18.93 -11.39
N ASP A 48 -43.75 19.88 -12.32
CA ASP A 48 -44.40 21.19 -12.14
C ASP A 48 -45.95 21.07 -12.13
N GLU A 49 -46.52 20.16 -12.92
CA GLU A 49 -47.96 19.84 -12.87
C GLU A 49 -48.33 19.14 -11.56
N ALA A 50 -47.48 18.24 -11.04
CA ALA A 50 -47.69 17.64 -9.72
C ALA A 50 -47.72 18.70 -8.61
N ARG A 51 -46.80 19.68 -8.64
CA ARG A 51 -46.82 20.85 -7.74
C ARG A 51 -48.12 21.64 -7.86
N ALA A 52 -48.60 21.86 -9.08
CA ALA A 52 -49.86 22.59 -9.31
C ALA A 52 -51.08 21.83 -8.75
N LEU A 53 -51.16 20.52 -8.98
CA LEU A 53 -52.24 19.67 -8.46
C LEU A 53 -52.29 19.70 -6.93
N ARG A 54 -51.13 19.57 -6.28
CA ARG A 54 -51.02 19.60 -4.82
C ARG A 54 -51.40 20.96 -4.24
N ARG A 55 -50.88 22.06 -4.78
CA ARG A 55 -51.26 23.43 -4.35
C ARG A 55 -52.75 23.70 -4.49
N SER A 56 -53.41 23.08 -5.47
CA SER A 56 -54.85 23.23 -5.70
C SER A 56 -55.73 22.28 -4.87
N GLY A 57 -55.15 21.43 -4.01
CA GLY A 57 -55.88 20.43 -3.22
C GLY A 57 -56.47 19.28 -4.04
N LYS A 58 -56.08 19.14 -5.32
CA LYS A 58 -56.60 18.12 -6.26
C LYS A 58 -55.86 16.78 -6.21
N ALA A 59 -54.87 16.66 -5.33
CA ALA A 59 -54.09 15.44 -5.14
C ALA A 59 -53.99 15.08 -3.64
N PRO A 60 -55.11 14.87 -2.94
CA PRO A 60 -55.11 14.61 -1.49
C PRO A 60 -54.42 13.29 -1.10
N ASN A 61 -54.24 12.37 -2.07
CA ASN A 61 -53.58 11.07 -1.89
C ASN A 61 -52.24 10.98 -2.65
N GLY A 62 -51.65 12.13 -2.98
CA GLY A 62 -50.40 12.19 -3.72
C GLY A 62 -50.57 12.13 -5.23
N VAL A 63 -49.43 12.03 -5.93
CA VAL A 63 -49.35 12.06 -7.39
C VAL A 63 -48.47 10.91 -7.90
N ALA A 64 -48.97 10.15 -8.87
CA ALA A 64 -48.22 9.13 -9.59
C ALA A 64 -47.95 9.61 -11.03
N VAL A 65 -46.67 9.68 -11.41
CA VAL A 65 -46.20 10.05 -12.74
C VAL A 65 -45.73 8.78 -13.46
N TRP A 66 -46.49 8.36 -14.46
CA TRP A 66 -46.20 7.20 -15.30
C TRP A 66 -45.40 7.61 -16.55
N VAL A 67 -44.18 7.11 -16.67
CA VAL A 67 -43.26 7.46 -17.76
C VAL A 67 -43.14 6.30 -18.74
N ARG A 68 -43.41 6.56 -20.03
CA ARG A 68 -43.27 5.57 -21.11
C ARG A 68 -41.81 5.31 -21.46
N GLY A 69 -41.53 4.18 -22.11
CA GLY A 69 -40.21 3.78 -22.57
C GLY A 69 -39.66 4.72 -23.65
N GLY A 70 -38.35 4.94 -23.61
CA GLY A 70 -37.66 5.85 -24.51
C GLY A 70 -36.47 6.53 -23.84
N ALA A 71 -35.61 7.18 -24.64
CA ALA A 71 -34.49 7.98 -24.16
C ALA A 71 -34.90 9.45 -23.96
N TYR A 72 -34.99 9.87 -22.70
CA TYR A 72 -35.28 11.23 -22.28
C TYR A 72 -33.96 11.96 -22.01
N HIS A 73 -33.59 12.85 -22.93
CA HIS A 73 -32.39 13.65 -22.80
C HIS A 73 -32.65 14.86 -21.91
N LEU A 74 -31.94 14.93 -20.78
CA LEU A 74 -32.03 16.03 -19.83
C LEU A 74 -30.99 17.10 -20.19
N ALA A 75 -31.44 18.35 -20.29
CA ALA A 75 -30.57 19.51 -20.44
C ALA A 75 -30.09 20.06 -19.08
N GLU A 76 -30.79 19.70 -18.00
CA GLU A 76 -30.54 20.11 -16.62
C GLU A 76 -30.95 18.99 -15.65
N THR A 77 -30.50 19.07 -14.40
CA THR A 77 -30.85 18.12 -13.33
C THR A 77 -32.36 18.07 -13.08
N LEU A 78 -32.94 16.87 -12.99
CA LEU A 78 -34.30 16.70 -12.49
C LEU A 78 -34.30 16.85 -10.95
N ALA A 79 -34.56 18.06 -10.49
CA ALA A 79 -34.51 18.40 -9.07
C ALA A 79 -35.88 18.33 -8.37
N PHE A 80 -35.94 17.66 -7.23
CA PHE A 80 -37.05 17.62 -6.30
C PHE A 80 -36.68 18.40 -5.04
N GLY A 81 -37.35 19.52 -4.82
CA GLY A 81 -37.12 20.42 -3.68
C GLY A 81 -38.21 20.32 -2.62
N ALA A 82 -38.20 21.25 -1.66
CA ALA A 82 -39.23 21.37 -0.62
C ALA A 82 -40.66 21.50 -1.18
N GLU A 83 -40.84 22.09 -2.37
CA GLU A 83 -42.16 22.20 -3.03
C GLU A 83 -42.71 20.84 -3.50
N ASP A 84 -41.84 19.84 -3.65
CA ASP A 84 -42.19 18.49 -4.10
C ASP A 84 -42.43 17.53 -2.94
N ALA A 85 -42.11 17.94 -1.71
CA ALA A 85 -42.15 17.11 -0.51
C ALA A 85 -43.57 16.62 -0.22
N GLY A 86 -43.82 15.31 -0.25
CA GLY A 86 -45.14 14.69 -0.07
C GLY A 86 -45.50 14.46 1.40
N THR A 87 -46.34 13.46 1.65
CA THR A 87 -46.45 12.80 2.96
C THR A 87 -46.50 11.29 2.72
N GLU A 88 -46.36 10.49 3.77
CA GLU A 88 -46.51 9.03 3.67
C GLU A 88 -47.87 8.62 3.05
N GLN A 89 -48.93 9.38 3.33
CA GLN A 89 -50.28 9.15 2.78
C GLN A 89 -50.51 9.83 1.43
N ALA A 90 -49.67 10.80 1.05
CA ALA A 90 -49.78 11.57 -0.19
C ALA A 90 -48.41 11.81 -0.86
N PRO A 91 -47.69 10.74 -1.26
CA PRO A 91 -46.35 10.83 -1.80
C PRO A 91 -46.33 11.35 -3.24
N LEU A 92 -45.14 11.76 -3.71
CA LEU A 92 -44.86 11.99 -5.12
C LEU A 92 -44.08 10.80 -5.70
N GLN A 93 -44.65 10.12 -6.70
CA GLN A 93 -44.08 8.91 -7.26
C GLN A 93 -43.79 9.07 -8.75
N PHE A 94 -42.53 9.01 -9.16
CA PHE A 94 -42.14 8.86 -10.55
C PHE A 94 -41.88 7.39 -10.85
N ARG A 95 -42.59 6.83 -11.82
CA ARG A 95 -42.58 5.39 -12.11
C ARG A 95 -42.51 5.12 -13.59
N ALA A 96 -41.69 4.16 -13.98
CA ALA A 96 -41.78 3.56 -15.30
C ALA A 96 -43.17 2.94 -15.51
N HIS A 97 -43.71 3.10 -16.72
CA HIS A 97 -44.90 2.38 -17.15
C HIS A 97 -44.61 0.86 -17.16
N LYS A 98 -45.64 0.05 -16.92
CA LYS A 98 -45.51 -1.40 -16.80
C LYS A 98 -44.74 -2.00 -17.99
N ASP A 99 -43.76 -2.86 -17.68
CA ASP A 99 -42.89 -3.58 -18.62
C ASP A 99 -42.03 -2.69 -19.54
N GLU A 100 -41.98 -1.38 -19.29
CA GLU A 100 -41.17 -0.42 -20.03
C GLU A 100 -40.00 0.10 -19.16
N ARG A 101 -38.91 0.53 -19.79
CA ARG A 101 -37.73 1.10 -19.10
C ARG A 101 -37.36 2.45 -19.70
N PRO A 102 -37.86 3.56 -19.16
CA PRO A 102 -37.42 4.89 -19.58
C PRO A 102 -35.94 5.09 -19.22
N VAL A 103 -35.18 5.65 -20.16
CA VAL A 103 -33.77 5.98 -19.99
C VAL A 103 -33.65 7.49 -19.82
N LEU A 104 -33.20 7.95 -18.66
CA LEU A 104 -32.83 9.34 -18.42
C LEU A 104 -31.36 9.49 -18.79
N ARG A 105 -31.05 10.39 -19.73
CA ARG A 105 -29.69 10.64 -20.19
C ARG A 105 -29.28 12.09 -19.98
N GLY A 106 -28.16 12.32 -19.30
CA GLY A 106 -27.68 13.65 -18.91
C GLY A 106 -26.99 14.45 -20.02
N GLY A 107 -27.36 14.25 -21.29
CA GLY A 107 -26.86 15.06 -22.40
C GLY A 107 -27.25 14.56 -23.78
N PRO A 108 -26.99 15.35 -24.83
CA PRO A 108 -27.48 15.08 -26.18
C PRO A 108 -26.64 14.00 -26.89
N ALA A 109 -27.21 13.47 -27.97
CA ALA A 109 -26.41 12.77 -28.96
C ALA A 109 -25.52 13.77 -29.74
N VAL A 110 -24.29 13.37 -30.02
CA VAL A 110 -23.34 14.11 -30.86
C VAL A 110 -23.43 13.54 -32.27
N SER A 111 -23.65 14.40 -33.25
CA SER A 111 -23.82 14.06 -34.67
C SER A 111 -22.92 14.93 -35.54
N GLY A 112 -22.81 14.59 -36.83
CA GLY A 112 -21.99 15.36 -37.77
C GLY A 112 -20.50 15.10 -37.66
N PHE A 113 -20.10 13.89 -37.25
CA PHE A 113 -18.70 13.46 -37.32
C PHE A 113 -18.22 13.40 -38.78
N ALA A 114 -17.07 13.99 -39.05
CA ALA A 114 -16.39 13.93 -40.34
C ALA A 114 -15.02 13.26 -40.18
N PRO A 115 -14.47 12.63 -41.23
CA PRO A 115 -13.09 12.13 -41.20
C PRO A 115 -12.10 13.27 -40.87
N TYR A 116 -11.12 12.97 -40.02
CA TYR A 116 -9.99 13.87 -39.75
C TYR A 116 -8.70 13.33 -40.37
N ARG A 117 -8.22 12.18 -39.88
CA ARG A 117 -7.01 11.50 -40.34
C ARG A 117 -7.08 10.03 -39.97
N ASP A 118 -6.57 9.15 -40.83
CA ASP A 118 -6.56 7.70 -40.61
C ASP A 118 -7.96 7.18 -40.23
N ARG A 119 -8.12 6.64 -39.02
CA ARG A 119 -9.41 6.18 -38.47
C ARG A 119 -10.05 7.16 -37.49
N VAL A 120 -9.41 8.30 -37.24
CA VAL A 120 -9.90 9.34 -36.33
C VAL A 120 -10.94 10.20 -37.05
N MET A 121 -12.08 10.35 -36.39
CA MET A 121 -13.18 11.21 -36.76
C MET A 121 -13.15 12.49 -35.90
N GLN A 122 -13.71 13.58 -36.40
CA GLN A 122 -13.82 14.84 -35.67
C GLN A 122 -15.24 15.41 -35.73
N CYS A 123 -15.65 16.14 -34.69
CA CYS A 123 -16.89 16.91 -34.66
C CYS A 123 -16.68 18.28 -33.98
N ASP A 124 -17.17 19.34 -34.62
CA ASP A 124 -17.15 20.71 -34.11
C ASP A 124 -18.34 20.93 -33.15
N LEU A 125 -18.05 20.94 -31.86
CA LEU A 125 -19.07 21.05 -30.81
C LEU A 125 -19.73 22.43 -30.75
N LYS A 126 -19.13 23.47 -31.36
CA LYS A 126 -19.76 24.80 -31.43
C LYS A 126 -21.04 24.77 -32.25
N ARG A 127 -21.07 23.97 -33.33
CA ARG A 127 -22.26 23.79 -34.19
C ARG A 127 -23.43 23.15 -33.46
N LEU A 128 -23.14 22.42 -32.39
CA LEU A 128 -24.13 21.75 -31.54
C LEU A 128 -24.50 22.57 -30.30
N GLY A 129 -23.97 23.80 -30.16
CA GLY A 129 -24.20 24.64 -28.98
C GLY A 129 -23.54 24.12 -27.70
N LEU A 130 -22.54 23.23 -27.84
CA LEU A 130 -21.84 22.59 -26.72
C LEU A 130 -20.52 23.28 -26.35
N GLN A 131 -20.25 24.47 -26.89
CA GLN A 131 -19.10 25.28 -26.50
C GLN A 131 -19.20 25.68 -25.02
N GLY A 132 -18.09 25.54 -24.29
CA GLY A 132 -18.03 25.86 -22.86
C GLY A 132 -18.55 24.76 -21.94
N LYS A 133 -19.13 23.69 -22.49
CA LYS A 133 -19.61 22.52 -21.72
C LYS A 133 -18.46 21.54 -21.53
N ALA A 134 -17.66 21.75 -20.49
CA ALA A 134 -16.60 20.81 -20.15
C ALA A 134 -17.22 19.48 -19.71
N PHE A 135 -16.80 18.40 -20.35
CA PHE A 135 -17.16 17.03 -19.95
C PHE A 135 -15.91 16.15 -19.99
N ARG A 136 -15.91 15.10 -19.16
CA ARG A 136 -14.80 14.14 -19.06
C ARG A 136 -15.17 12.73 -19.51
N GLN A 137 -16.32 12.57 -20.15
CA GLN A 137 -16.86 11.28 -20.60
C GLN A 137 -17.41 11.40 -22.02
N LEU A 138 -17.18 10.37 -22.81
CA LEU A 138 -17.85 10.15 -24.09
C LEU A 138 -18.38 8.73 -24.08
N PHE A 139 -19.60 8.56 -24.57
CA PHE A 139 -20.24 7.25 -24.70
C PHE A 139 -20.48 6.94 -26.16
N PHE A 140 -20.13 5.73 -26.57
CA PHE A 140 -20.41 5.20 -27.90
C PHE A 140 -21.30 3.98 -27.77
N LYS A 141 -22.51 4.04 -28.32
CA LYS A 141 -23.60 3.05 -28.19
C LYS A 141 -23.83 2.60 -26.75
N GLY A 142 -23.81 3.56 -25.82
CA GLY A 142 -24.04 3.33 -24.38
C GLY A 142 -22.85 2.76 -23.61
N LYS A 143 -21.68 2.58 -24.23
CA LYS A 143 -20.43 2.18 -23.55
C LYS A 143 -19.52 3.39 -23.37
N ARG A 144 -18.92 3.52 -22.18
CA ARG A 144 -17.94 4.58 -21.88
C ARG A 144 -16.65 4.36 -22.67
N MET A 145 -16.19 5.39 -23.36
CA MET A 145 -14.94 5.40 -24.12
C MET A 145 -13.82 6.05 -23.31
N PRO A 146 -12.60 5.48 -23.27
CA PRO A 146 -11.47 6.06 -22.55
C PRO A 146 -11.02 7.37 -23.20
N LEU A 147 -10.62 8.35 -22.38
CA LEU A 147 -9.82 9.47 -22.89
C LEU A 147 -8.50 8.93 -23.46
N ALA A 148 -8.00 9.57 -24.51
CA ALA A 148 -6.69 9.29 -25.09
C ALA A 148 -5.63 9.24 -23.99
N ARG A 149 -4.96 8.08 -23.85
CA ARG A 149 -4.01 7.83 -22.76
C ARG A 149 -2.87 6.90 -23.15
N THR A 150 -1.75 7.09 -22.47
CA THR A 150 -0.58 6.21 -22.59
C THR A 150 -0.08 5.73 -21.22
N PRO A 151 0.20 4.42 -21.06
CA PRO A 151 -0.10 3.36 -22.02
C PRO A 151 -1.61 3.15 -22.22
N ASN A 152 -1.97 2.60 -23.38
CA ASN A 152 -3.34 2.30 -23.76
C ASN A 152 -4.04 1.34 -22.76
N VAL A 153 -5.36 1.47 -22.64
CA VAL A 153 -6.16 0.55 -21.83
C VAL A 153 -6.15 -0.85 -22.45
N ASP A 154 -5.81 -1.86 -21.66
CA ASP A 154 -6.11 -3.25 -21.99
C ASP A 154 -7.42 -3.65 -21.30
N PRO A 155 -8.54 -3.79 -22.04
CA PRO A 155 -9.82 -4.13 -21.44
C PRO A 155 -9.86 -5.55 -20.86
N ALA A 156 -8.95 -6.45 -21.26
CA ALA A 156 -8.88 -7.82 -20.74
C ALA A 156 -8.15 -7.91 -19.39
N ASP A 157 -7.54 -6.81 -18.93
CA ASP A 157 -6.71 -6.78 -17.73
C ASP A 157 -7.41 -6.10 -16.56
N VAL A 158 -8.02 -6.94 -15.72
CA VAL A 158 -8.74 -6.52 -14.51
C VAL A 158 -7.85 -5.88 -13.43
N TYR A 159 -6.53 -6.08 -13.48
CA TYR A 159 -5.55 -5.55 -12.52
C TYR A 159 -5.05 -4.14 -12.87
N GLY A 160 -5.68 -3.51 -13.86
CA GLY A 160 -5.48 -2.11 -14.21
C GLY A 160 -4.78 -1.83 -15.53
N GLY A 161 -4.58 -2.85 -16.37
CA GLY A 161 -4.03 -2.69 -17.71
C GLY A 161 -2.51 -2.52 -17.77
N VAL A 162 -2.05 -2.01 -18.91
CA VAL A 162 -0.65 -1.61 -19.13
C VAL A 162 -0.38 -0.29 -18.41
N TRP A 163 0.71 -0.24 -17.65
CA TRP A 163 1.11 0.90 -16.83
C TRP A 163 2.48 1.43 -17.24
N ALA A 164 2.67 2.74 -17.12
CA ALA A 164 3.98 3.34 -17.03
C ALA A 164 4.47 3.28 -15.57
N HIS A 165 5.80 3.34 -15.40
CA HIS A 165 6.42 3.20 -14.09
C HIS A 165 7.35 4.36 -13.77
N VAL A 166 7.25 4.84 -12.52
CA VAL A 166 8.21 5.79 -11.97
C VAL A 166 9.57 5.09 -11.88
N VAL A 167 10.60 5.67 -12.50
CA VAL A 167 11.97 5.16 -12.37
C VAL A 167 12.50 5.55 -11.00
N GLU A 168 12.49 6.85 -10.68
CA GLU A 168 12.88 7.40 -9.38
C GLU A 168 12.13 8.71 -9.08
N PRO A 169 11.90 9.06 -7.80
CA PRO A 169 11.48 10.40 -7.42
C PRO A 169 12.57 11.44 -7.74
N SER A 170 12.16 12.65 -8.12
CA SER A 170 13.09 13.72 -8.54
C SER A 170 12.74 15.06 -7.88
N PRO A 171 13.44 15.49 -6.80
CA PRO A 171 14.46 14.74 -6.04
C PRO A 171 13.84 13.63 -5.17
N GLN A 172 14.67 12.88 -4.42
CA GLN A 172 14.18 11.91 -3.44
C GLN A 172 13.18 12.54 -2.46
N GLY A 173 12.13 11.81 -2.11
CA GLY A 173 11.04 12.30 -1.26
C GLY A 173 10.08 13.27 -1.97
N ALA A 174 10.24 13.49 -3.28
CA ALA A 174 9.34 14.36 -4.02
C ALA A 174 7.92 13.81 -4.07
N LYS A 175 6.96 14.71 -3.85
CA LYS A 175 5.52 14.48 -4.07
C LYS A 175 5.02 15.08 -5.38
N ARG A 176 5.90 15.70 -6.16
CA ARG A 176 5.52 16.50 -7.35
C ARG A 176 6.29 16.17 -8.61
N ALA A 177 7.40 15.46 -8.53
CA ALA A 177 8.23 15.21 -9.68
C ALA A 177 8.95 13.87 -9.57
N PHE A 178 9.14 13.25 -10.73
CA PHE A 178 9.79 11.95 -10.86
C PHE A 178 10.41 11.80 -12.24
N THR A 179 11.36 10.88 -12.34
CA THR A 179 11.95 10.42 -13.60
C THR A 179 11.05 9.37 -14.24
N TYR A 180 10.63 9.60 -15.47
CA TYR A 180 9.82 8.65 -16.24
C TYR A 180 10.69 7.67 -17.03
N ASN A 181 10.15 6.50 -17.32
CA ASN A 181 10.78 5.54 -18.22
C ASN A 181 10.45 5.92 -19.68
N PRO A 182 11.44 6.26 -20.54
CA PRO A 182 11.19 6.62 -21.94
C PRO A 182 10.71 5.46 -22.81
N LYS A 183 10.73 4.21 -22.30
CA LYS A 183 10.10 3.06 -22.96
C LYS A 183 8.59 3.00 -22.70
N ASP A 184 8.12 3.63 -21.62
CA ASP A 184 6.71 3.60 -21.24
C ASP A 184 5.93 4.78 -21.84
N ILE A 185 6.57 5.96 -21.93
CA ILE A 185 5.99 7.19 -22.49
C ILE A 185 7.02 7.97 -23.33
N ASP A 186 6.56 8.77 -24.29
CA ASP A 186 7.40 9.66 -25.12
C ASP A 186 6.90 11.12 -25.11
N PRO A 187 7.27 11.91 -24.09
CA PRO A 187 6.84 13.30 -23.98
C PRO A 187 7.40 14.24 -25.05
N SER A 188 8.42 13.83 -25.81
CA SER A 188 9.02 14.67 -26.86
C SER A 188 8.05 14.99 -28.00
N ARG A 189 6.99 14.19 -28.12
CA ARG A 189 5.92 14.34 -29.11
C ARG A 189 4.82 15.30 -28.67
N TRP A 190 4.71 15.62 -27.38
CA TRP A 190 3.57 16.38 -26.84
C TRP A 190 3.68 17.88 -27.18
N ALA A 191 2.78 18.39 -28.01
CA ALA A 191 2.75 19.81 -28.34
C ALA A 191 2.25 20.67 -27.17
N ARG A 192 1.39 20.12 -26.30
CA ARG A 192 0.80 20.79 -25.14
C ARG A 192 0.77 19.88 -23.91
N PRO A 193 1.92 19.54 -23.33
CA PRO A 193 2.00 18.59 -22.20
C PRO A 193 1.15 19.02 -21.00
N THR A 194 0.97 20.32 -20.77
CA THR A 194 0.17 20.88 -19.66
C THR A 194 -1.33 20.70 -19.80
N ASP A 195 -1.83 20.27 -20.97
CA ASP A 195 -3.23 19.89 -21.13
C ASP A 195 -3.51 18.52 -20.50
N GLY A 196 -2.46 17.70 -20.33
CA GLY A 196 -2.56 16.34 -19.79
C GLY A 196 -2.48 16.26 -18.26
N ARG A 197 -2.81 15.08 -17.74
CA ARG A 197 -2.70 14.71 -16.32
C ARG A 197 -2.27 13.26 -16.17
N ILE A 198 -1.80 12.91 -14.98
CA ILE A 198 -1.52 11.52 -14.62
C ILE A 198 -2.54 11.00 -13.61
N GLY A 199 -2.85 9.70 -13.74
CA GLY A 199 -3.46 8.89 -12.69
C GLY A 199 -2.41 7.96 -12.09
N VAL A 200 -2.17 8.00 -10.78
CA VAL A 200 -1.05 7.31 -10.13
C VAL A 200 -1.41 6.72 -8.76
N PHE A 201 -0.90 5.50 -8.51
CA PHE A 201 -0.81 4.91 -7.18
C PHE A 201 0.58 5.23 -6.58
N CYS A 202 0.62 6.16 -5.62
CA CYS A 202 1.89 6.67 -5.07
C CYS A 202 2.38 5.86 -3.85
N GLN A 203 3.68 5.59 -3.79
CA GLN A 203 4.49 4.89 -2.77
C GLN A 203 3.98 3.52 -2.33
N TYR A 204 2.74 3.44 -1.85
CA TYR A 204 2.19 2.32 -1.10
C TYR A 204 1.08 1.53 -1.81
N ASP A 205 0.72 1.89 -3.05
CA ASP A 205 -0.35 1.25 -3.84
C ASP A 205 -1.79 1.32 -3.27
N TRP A 206 -2.02 1.87 -2.07
CA TRP A 206 -3.36 1.97 -1.46
C TRP A 206 -4.11 3.28 -1.74
N ARG A 207 -3.44 4.30 -2.30
CA ARG A 207 -4.01 5.63 -2.56
C ARG A 207 -3.89 6.05 -4.02
N TRP A 208 -5.04 6.39 -4.61
CA TRP A 208 -5.14 6.93 -5.96
C TRP A 208 -5.04 8.45 -5.97
N ASN A 209 -4.36 9.00 -6.99
CA ASN A 209 -4.24 10.44 -7.20
C ASN A 209 -4.45 10.80 -8.68
N TRP A 210 -5.14 11.92 -8.91
CA TRP A 210 -5.15 12.63 -10.19
C TRP A 210 -4.29 13.88 -10.09
N LEU A 211 -3.28 14.03 -10.93
CA LEU A 211 -2.31 15.12 -10.84
C LEU A 211 -2.08 15.76 -12.22
N PRO A 212 -2.35 17.06 -12.42
CA PRO A 212 -2.12 17.72 -13.70
C PRO A 212 -0.62 17.85 -13.98
N ILE A 213 -0.22 17.76 -15.25
CA ILE A 213 1.15 17.97 -15.68
C ILE A 213 1.45 19.48 -15.68
N GLN A 214 2.53 19.88 -15.02
CA GLN A 214 3.01 21.26 -14.99
C GLN A 214 4.14 21.50 -15.99
N ALA A 215 5.09 20.55 -16.09
CA ALA A 215 6.23 20.66 -17.00
C ALA A 215 6.82 19.28 -17.29
N VAL A 216 7.52 19.17 -18.42
CA VAL A 216 8.34 18.00 -18.75
C VAL A 216 9.71 18.49 -19.22
N ALA A 217 10.77 17.92 -18.66
CA ALA A 217 12.15 18.10 -19.12
C ALA A 217 12.59 16.81 -19.81
N VAL A 218 12.66 16.83 -21.14
CA VAL A 218 12.92 15.61 -21.95
C VAL A 218 14.36 15.13 -21.75
N GLU A 219 15.30 16.06 -21.68
CA GLU A 219 16.73 15.79 -21.54
C GLU A 219 17.07 15.12 -20.19
N ASP A 220 16.36 15.50 -19.12
CA ASP A 220 16.51 14.94 -17.78
C ASP A 220 15.44 13.87 -17.46
N GLN A 221 14.61 13.49 -18.43
CA GLN A 221 13.53 12.50 -18.29
C GLN A 221 12.61 12.79 -17.09
N THR A 222 12.40 14.06 -16.76
CA THR A 222 11.66 14.46 -15.55
C THR A 222 10.28 14.98 -15.90
N LEU A 223 9.27 14.48 -15.20
CA LEU A 223 7.89 14.97 -15.25
C LEU A 223 7.57 15.68 -13.93
N THR A 224 7.08 16.92 -14.03
CA THR A 224 6.71 17.77 -12.88
C THR A 224 5.21 18.04 -12.88
N LEU A 225 4.58 17.93 -11.72
CA LEU A 225 3.14 17.99 -11.52
C LEU A 225 2.70 19.30 -10.84
N GLY A 226 1.48 19.72 -11.15
CA GLY A 226 0.91 20.99 -10.70
C GLY A 226 0.54 21.02 -9.20
N ARG A 227 0.47 19.86 -8.54
CA ARG A 227 0.23 19.73 -7.09
C ARG A 227 0.90 18.49 -6.51
N GLU A 228 0.99 18.45 -5.18
CA GLU A 228 1.54 17.30 -4.46
C GLU A 228 0.60 16.10 -4.52
N ALA A 229 1.19 14.91 -4.67
CA ALA A 229 0.55 13.63 -4.40
C ALA A 229 0.31 13.46 -2.89
N THR A 230 -0.61 12.56 -2.53
CA THR A 230 -0.92 12.27 -1.12
C THR A 230 0.32 11.77 -0.37
N TYR A 231 1.12 10.91 -1.02
CA TYR A 231 2.41 10.42 -0.53
C TYR A 231 3.53 10.76 -1.51
N GLU A 232 4.77 10.50 -1.11
CA GLU A 232 5.95 10.62 -1.97
C GLU A 232 5.85 9.65 -3.16
N PHE A 233 6.61 9.91 -4.21
CA PHE A 233 6.77 8.94 -5.30
C PHE A 233 7.79 7.87 -4.91
N GLY A 234 7.44 6.63 -5.17
CA GLY A 234 8.28 5.45 -5.02
C GLY A 234 8.76 4.91 -6.36
N ILE A 235 9.89 4.21 -6.34
CA ILE A 235 10.37 3.44 -7.49
C ILE A 235 9.32 2.39 -7.85
N GLY A 236 8.96 2.31 -9.13
CA GLY A 236 7.92 1.41 -9.63
C GLY A 236 6.50 1.86 -9.31
N ASP A 237 6.24 3.10 -8.90
CA ASP A 237 4.86 3.57 -8.83
C ASP A 237 4.20 3.49 -10.21
N ARG A 238 3.02 2.89 -10.25
CA ARG A 238 2.26 2.66 -11.49
C ARG A 238 1.42 3.89 -11.83
N TYR A 239 1.57 4.40 -13.05
CA TYR A 239 0.79 5.53 -13.56
C TYR A 239 0.45 5.39 -15.04
N PHE A 240 -0.46 6.24 -15.50
CA PHE A 240 -0.65 6.52 -16.93
C PHE A 240 -0.85 8.03 -17.12
N VAL A 241 -0.61 8.50 -18.34
CA VAL A 241 -0.85 9.88 -18.77
C VAL A 241 -2.11 9.89 -19.62
N GLU A 242 -3.03 10.82 -19.39
CA GLU A 242 -4.22 10.99 -20.23
C GLU A 242 -4.49 12.45 -20.58
N GLY A 243 -5.34 12.65 -21.60
CA GLY A 243 -5.81 13.98 -22.00
C GLY A 243 -4.88 14.69 -22.98
N LEU A 244 -4.10 13.94 -23.76
CA LEU A 244 -3.20 14.47 -24.79
C LEU A 244 -3.63 13.98 -26.18
N PHE A 245 -3.56 14.86 -27.18
CA PHE A 245 -4.01 14.55 -28.54
C PHE A 245 -3.10 13.53 -29.22
N GLU A 246 -1.80 13.60 -28.94
CA GLU A 246 -0.78 12.75 -29.54
C GLU A 246 -0.84 11.30 -29.08
N GLU A 247 -1.58 11.04 -27.99
CA GLU A 247 -1.88 9.72 -27.43
C GLU A 247 -3.25 9.19 -27.90
N LEU A 248 -3.95 9.88 -28.82
CA LEU A 248 -5.13 9.33 -29.49
C LEU A 248 -4.67 8.35 -30.57
N ASP A 249 -4.39 7.11 -30.19
CA ASP A 249 -3.75 6.14 -31.07
C ASP A 249 -4.38 4.74 -31.07
N SER A 250 -5.42 4.52 -30.27
CA SER A 250 -6.12 3.24 -30.18
C SER A 250 -7.63 3.32 -30.42
N PRO A 251 -8.26 2.24 -30.96
CA PRO A 251 -9.70 2.18 -31.12
C PRO A 251 -10.45 2.39 -29.81
N GLY A 252 -11.45 3.27 -29.82
CA GLY A 252 -12.26 3.64 -28.68
C GLY A 252 -11.78 4.90 -27.97
N GLU A 253 -10.57 5.40 -28.22
CA GLU A 253 -10.08 6.61 -27.58
C GLU A 253 -10.65 7.90 -28.17
N TRP A 254 -10.74 8.94 -27.35
CA TRP A 254 -11.16 10.28 -27.75
C TRP A 254 -10.36 11.39 -27.06
N TYR A 255 -10.35 12.56 -27.70
CA TYR A 255 -9.73 13.78 -27.19
C TYR A 255 -10.64 14.99 -27.45
N LEU A 256 -10.81 15.86 -26.46
CA LEU A 256 -11.48 17.15 -26.62
C LEU A 256 -10.45 18.28 -26.63
N ASP A 257 -10.31 18.95 -27.78
CA ASP A 257 -9.58 20.20 -27.85
C ASP A 257 -10.46 21.33 -27.28
N THR A 258 -10.19 21.74 -26.04
CA THR A 258 -10.97 22.78 -25.36
C THR A 258 -10.71 24.20 -25.89
N LYS A 259 -9.68 24.41 -26.72
CA LYS A 259 -9.42 25.71 -27.38
C LYS A 259 -10.26 25.85 -28.63
N SER A 260 -10.30 24.82 -29.47
CA SER A 260 -11.08 24.82 -30.70
C SER A 260 -12.54 24.34 -30.52
N TRP A 261 -12.83 23.63 -29.43
CA TRP A 261 -14.08 22.89 -29.16
C TRP A 261 -14.39 21.82 -30.21
N VAL A 262 -13.35 21.11 -30.65
CA VAL A 262 -13.46 19.95 -31.53
C VAL A 262 -13.21 18.68 -30.71
N VAL A 263 -14.12 17.73 -30.80
CA VAL A 263 -13.89 16.36 -30.28
C VAL A 263 -13.32 15.51 -31.41
N TYR A 264 -12.24 14.81 -31.11
CA TYR A 264 -11.62 13.80 -31.96
C TYR A 264 -11.87 12.42 -31.35
N PHE A 265 -12.25 11.45 -32.16
CA PHE A 265 -12.65 10.12 -31.68
C PHE A 265 -12.21 9.07 -32.69
N TRP A 266 -11.55 8.01 -32.23
CA TRP A 266 -11.34 6.81 -33.02
C TRP A 266 -12.46 5.81 -32.68
N PRO A 267 -13.53 5.71 -33.49
CA PRO A 267 -14.62 4.80 -33.17
C PRO A 267 -14.19 3.32 -33.34
N PRO A 268 -14.56 2.43 -32.40
CA PRO A 268 -14.17 1.01 -32.47
C PRO A 268 -14.87 0.25 -33.61
N GLU A 269 -15.99 0.78 -34.11
CA GLU A 269 -16.76 0.28 -35.25
C GLU A 269 -17.36 1.48 -36.01
N PRO A 270 -17.91 1.31 -37.23
CA PRO A 270 -18.43 2.44 -38.01
C PRO A 270 -19.46 3.28 -37.26
N ILE A 271 -19.22 4.60 -37.22
CA ILE A 271 -20.04 5.59 -36.52
C ILE A 271 -21.27 6.03 -37.33
N ARG A 272 -22.41 6.18 -36.66
CA ARG A 272 -23.66 6.76 -37.20
C ARG A 272 -24.13 7.92 -36.34
N ASP A 273 -24.99 8.77 -36.91
CA ASP A 273 -25.66 9.82 -36.15
C ASP A 273 -26.48 9.20 -35.02
N GLY A 274 -26.28 9.70 -33.79
CA GLY A 274 -26.92 9.16 -32.60
C GLY A 274 -26.08 8.15 -31.81
N ASP A 275 -25.01 7.60 -32.38
CA ASP A 275 -24.20 6.59 -31.69
C ASP A 275 -23.37 7.18 -30.54
N VAL A 276 -22.96 8.45 -30.65
CA VAL A 276 -22.14 9.14 -29.65
C VAL A 276 -23.02 10.02 -28.75
N SER A 277 -22.76 10.04 -27.45
CA SER A 277 -23.35 11.00 -26.52
C SER A 277 -22.33 11.48 -25.49
N VAL A 278 -22.50 12.71 -25.02
CA VAL A 278 -21.65 13.34 -24.01
C VAL A 278 -22.51 13.93 -22.88
N PRO A 279 -22.07 13.88 -21.62
CA PRO A 279 -22.82 14.49 -20.53
C PRO A 279 -22.70 16.02 -20.59
N VAL A 280 -23.80 16.71 -20.30
CA VAL A 280 -23.84 18.16 -20.08
C VAL A 280 -24.48 18.51 -18.73
N VAL A 281 -24.92 17.48 -17.99
CA VAL A 281 -25.54 17.56 -16.67
C VAL A 281 -24.57 16.99 -15.63
N GLY A 282 -24.48 17.66 -14.47
CA GLY A 282 -23.76 17.21 -13.29
C GLY A 282 -24.46 16.02 -12.64
N ASP A 283 -25.36 16.26 -11.69
CA ASP A 283 -26.21 15.22 -11.11
C ASP A 283 -27.47 15.01 -11.94
N LEU A 284 -27.87 13.76 -12.22
CA LEU A 284 -28.99 13.50 -13.11
C LEU A 284 -30.35 13.72 -12.42
N VAL A 285 -30.50 13.21 -11.20
CA VAL A 285 -31.67 13.40 -10.34
C VAL A 285 -31.22 13.87 -8.95
N GLU A 286 -31.84 14.94 -8.44
CA GLU A 286 -31.53 15.48 -7.10
C GLU A 286 -32.79 15.50 -6.22
N PHE A 287 -32.67 15.01 -4.98
CA PHE A 287 -33.64 15.17 -3.90
C PHE A 287 -33.00 16.07 -2.86
N LYS A 288 -33.49 17.30 -2.69
CA LYS A 288 -32.89 18.26 -1.79
C LYS A 288 -33.92 18.90 -0.89
N ASP A 289 -33.69 18.82 0.42
CA ASP A 289 -34.58 19.40 1.44
C ASP A 289 -36.05 19.00 1.21
N THR A 290 -36.27 17.72 0.88
CA THR A 290 -37.57 17.17 0.43
C THR A 290 -37.86 15.85 1.13
N HIS A 291 -39.11 15.41 1.08
CA HIS A 291 -39.49 14.13 1.70
C HIS A 291 -40.63 13.41 0.98
N ASP A 292 -40.73 12.09 1.17
CA ASP A 292 -41.78 11.24 0.60
C ASP A 292 -41.86 11.30 -0.96
N VAL A 293 -40.70 11.35 -1.62
CA VAL A 293 -40.58 11.32 -3.09
C VAL A 293 -39.88 10.04 -3.55
N SER A 294 -40.38 9.38 -4.59
CA SER A 294 -39.81 8.12 -5.10
C SER A 294 -39.59 8.10 -6.60
N LEU A 295 -38.54 7.38 -7.01
CA LEU A 295 -38.19 7.08 -8.41
C LEU A 295 -38.10 5.56 -8.58
N ARG A 296 -38.89 4.98 -9.49
CA ARG A 296 -38.99 3.52 -9.69
C ARG A 296 -38.89 3.12 -11.17
N GLY A 297 -38.00 2.18 -11.48
CA GLY A 297 -37.99 1.48 -12.79
C GLY A 297 -37.20 2.16 -13.91
N PHE A 298 -36.28 3.08 -13.59
CA PHE A 298 -35.58 3.89 -14.58
C PHE A 298 -34.17 3.37 -14.89
N VAL A 299 -33.68 3.66 -16.09
CA VAL A 299 -32.24 3.64 -16.37
C VAL A 299 -31.72 5.07 -16.30
N LEU A 300 -30.73 5.31 -15.45
CA LEU A 300 -30.11 6.62 -15.25
C LEU A 300 -28.67 6.54 -15.75
N GLU A 301 -28.32 7.32 -16.77
CA GLU A 301 -27.00 7.26 -17.39
C GLU A 301 -26.49 8.58 -17.99
N GLY A 302 -25.18 8.66 -18.22
CA GLY A 302 -24.58 9.72 -19.03
C GLY A 302 -24.59 11.09 -18.36
N CYS A 303 -24.12 11.19 -17.11
CA CYS A 303 -23.92 12.44 -16.37
C CYS A 303 -22.48 12.51 -15.80
N ASP A 304 -21.99 13.72 -15.48
CA ASP A 304 -20.62 13.93 -14.95
C ASP A 304 -20.51 13.82 -13.42
N GLY A 305 -21.63 13.95 -12.73
CA GLY A 305 -21.81 13.76 -11.29
C GLY A 305 -22.51 12.45 -10.97
N ASN A 306 -23.43 12.49 -9.99
CA ASN A 306 -24.16 11.33 -9.49
C ASN A 306 -25.34 10.98 -10.38
N ALA A 307 -25.70 9.70 -10.47
CA ALA A 307 -26.98 9.34 -11.10
C ALA A 307 -28.15 9.79 -10.20
N VAL A 308 -28.04 9.59 -8.89
CA VAL A 308 -28.96 10.17 -7.90
C VAL A 308 -28.19 10.82 -6.76
N ARG A 309 -28.60 12.03 -6.38
CA ARG A 309 -28.12 12.73 -5.19
C ARG A 309 -29.28 13.05 -4.25
N MET A 310 -29.16 12.68 -2.98
CA MET A 310 -30.10 13.02 -1.92
C MET A 310 -29.38 13.83 -0.85
N VAL A 311 -29.85 15.04 -0.56
CA VAL A 311 -29.26 15.95 0.44
C VAL A 311 -30.36 16.41 1.38
N ASN A 312 -30.21 16.12 2.67
CA ASN A 312 -31.21 16.42 3.70
C ASN A 312 -32.62 15.95 3.31
N ALA A 313 -32.71 14.76 2.72
CA ALA A 313 -33.98 14.20 2.28
C ALA A 313 -34.54 13.22 3.32
N GLU A 314 -35.87 13.13 3.41
CA GLU A 314 -36.52 12.14 4.29
C GLU A 314 -37.43 11.18 3.54
N ARG A 315 -37.37 9.88 3.86
CA ARG A 315 -38.25 8.85 3.26
C ARG A 315 -38.29 8.88 1.72
N CYS A 316 -37.20 9.33 1.08
CA CYS A 316 -37.07 9.33 -0.38
C CYS A 316 -36.47 8.01 -0.87
N GLN A 317 -36.90 7.55 -2.04
CA GLN A 317 -36.60 6.18 -2.48
C GLN A 317 -36.18 6.12 -3.96
N VAL A 318 -35.14 5.33 -4.24
CA VAL A 318 -34.79 4.89 -5.59
C VAL A 318 -34.90 3.37 -5.63
N THR A 319 -35.77 2.87 -6.50
CA THR A 319 -36.14 1.45 -6.53
C THR A 319 -36.11 0.90 -7.96
N GLN A 320 -35.86 -0.40 -8.11
CA GLN A 320 -36.03 -1.13 -9.38
C GLN A 320 -35.28 -0.50 -10.57
N SER A 321 -34.19 0.22 -10.33
CA SER A 321 -33.53 1.08 -11.31
C SER A 321 -32.13 0.58 -11.67
N ILE A 322 -31.64 0.99 -12.85
CA ILE A 322 -30.26 0.78 -13.29
C ILE A 322 -29.56 2.12 -13.24
N LEU A 323 -28.51 2.23 -12.42
CA LEU A 323 -27.69 3.43 -12.25
C LEU A 323 -26.32 3.15 -12.85
N ARG A 324 -26.03 3.72 -14.02
CA ARG A 324 -24.78 3.38 -14.73
C ARG A 324 -24.15 4.54 -15.44
N ASN A 325 -22.90 4.40 -15.86
CA ASN A 325 -22.26 5.36 -16.76
C ASN A 325 -22.33 6.82 -16.24
N CYS A 326 -22.17 7.00 -14.92
CA CYS A 326 -22.13 8.30 -14.27
C CYS A 326 -20.70 8.66 -13.85
N GLY A 327 -20.40 9.95 -13.72
CA GLY A 327 -19.06 10.42 -13.40
C GLY A 327 -18.72 10.38 -11.90
N ALA A 328 -19.70 10.25 -11.02
CA ALA A 328 -19.51 10.11 -9.58
C ALA A 328 -20.21 8.85 -9.04
N TRP A 329 -21.15 8.97 -8.10
CA TRP A 329 -21.82 7.83 -7.47
C TRP A 329 -23.04 7.35 -8.27
N GLY A 330 -23.39 6.08 -8.12
CA GLY A 330 -24.71 5.60 -8.52
C GLY A 330 -25.78 6.34 -7.72
N ALA A 331 -25.70 6.28 -6.39
CA ALA A 331 -26.54 7.07 -5.50
C ALA A 331 -25.73 7.60 -4.31
N SER A 332 -25.93 8.87 -3.94
CA SER A 332 -25.34 9.45 -2.73
C SER A 332 -26.43 10.01 -1.82
N ILE A 333 -26.44 9.59 -0.56
CA ILE A 333 -27.33 10.11 0.49
C ILE A 333 -26.47 10.83 1.53
N ASP A 334 -26.75 12.11 1.75
CA ASP A 334 -26.05 12.96 2.71
C ASP A 334 -27.03 13.76 3.58
N GLY A 335 -27.07 13.43 4.87
CA GLY A 335 -28.03 13.98 5.82
C GLY A 335 -29.47 13.46 5.63
N GLY A 336 -30.39 14.02 6.41
CA GLY A 336 -31.80 13.58 6.43
C GLY A 336 -32.01 12.25 7.15
N ALA A 337 -33.10 11.55 6.83
CA ALA A 337 -33.49 10.31 7.50
C ALA A 337 -34.28 9.35 6.59
N GLU A 338 -34.16 8.05 6.80
CA GLU A 338 -35.05 7.01 6.24
C GLU A 338 -35.11 6.97 4.69
N CYS A 339 -34.12 7.55 4.01
CA CYS A 339 -33.94 7.40 2.56
C CYS A 339 -33.37 6.04 2.16
N SER A 340 -33.71 5.56 0.95
CA SER A 340 -33.32 4.22 0.52
C SER A 340 -32.98 4.06 -0.97
N VAL A 341 -32.04 3.15 -1.24
CA VAL A 341 -31.70 2.62 -2.57
C VAL A 341 -31.91 1.12 -2.54
N VAL A 342 -32.95 0.65 -3.23
CA VAL A 342 -33.43 -0.74 -3.11
C VAL A 342 -33.53 -1.42 -4.47
N GLY A 343 -32.98 -2.62 -4.57
CA GLY A 343 -33.18 -3.46 -5.74
C GLY A 343 -32.50 -2.96 -7.00
N CYS A 344 -31.52 -2.05 -6.93
CA CYS A 344 -30.91 -1.42 -8.10
C CYS A 344 -29.71 -2.21 -8.65
N ASP A 345 -29.45 -2.05 -9.96
CA ASP A 345 -28.18 -2.45 -10.61
C ASP A 345 -27.30 -1.21 -10.74
N VAL A 346 -26.11 -1.21 -10.15
CA VAL A 346 -25.21 -0.06 -10.12
C VAL A 346 -23.84 -0.43 -10.67
N TYR A 347 -23.44 0.18 -11.79
CA TYR A 347 -22.15 -0.17 -12.41
C TYR A 347 -21.56 0.90 -13.32
N ALA A 348 -20.27 0.77 -13.64
CA ALA A 348 -19.54 1.71 -14.48
C ALA A 348 -19.67 3.16 -13.98
N THR A 349 -19.59 3.34 -12.65
CA THR A 349 -19.65 4.64 -11.98
C THR A 349 -18.23 5.20 -11.77
N GLY A 350 -18.09 6.53 -11.81
CA GLY A 350 -16.79 7.17 -11.71
C GLY A 350 -16.20 7.15 -10.30
N CYS A 351 -17.04 7.21 -9.26
CA CYS A 351 -16.68 7.03 -7.86
C CYS A 351 -17.27 5.71 -7.34
N GLY A 352 -18.04 5.70 -6.25
CA GLY A 352 -18.59 4.45 -5.71
C GLY A 352 -19.98 4.07 -6.22
N GLY A 353 -20.57 3.04 -5.61
CA GLY A 353 -21.93 2.60 -5.90
C GLY A 353 -22.98 3.40 -5.13
N VAL A 354 -23.09 3.15 -3.84
CA VAL A 354 -24.02 3.81 -2.92
C VAL A 354 -23.28 4.41 -1.72
N LEU A 355 -23.48 5.70 -1.47
CA LEU A 355 -23.00 6.39 -0.26
C LEU A 355 -24.17 6.60 0.71
N LEU A 356 -24.01 6.15 1.95
CA LEU A 356 -24.95 6.37 3.06
C LEU A 356 -24.29 7.22 4.14
N SER A 357 -24.75 8.46 4.31
CA SER A 357 -24.30 9.37 5.36
C SER A 357 -25.50 10.12 5.94
N GLY A 358 -25.66 10.11 7.26
CA GLY A 358 -26.77 10.78 7.94
C GLY A 358 -26.86 10.42 9.41
N GLY A 359 -27.78 11.06 10.13
CA GLY A 359 -27.90 10.96 11.58
C GLY A 359 -26.95 11.92 12.29
N ASP A 360 -27.04 11.94 13.62
CA ASP A 360 -26.28 12.88 14.44
C ASP A 360 -25.40 12.12 15.43
N ARG A 361 -24.08 12.21 15.22
CA ARG A 361 -23.10 11.59 16.11
C ARG A 361 -23.01 12.24 17.47
N GLN A 362 -23.36 13.52 17.65
CA GLN A 362 -23.30 14.15 18.97
C GLN A 362 -24.36 13.57 19.90
N THR A 363 -25.55 13.30 19.36
CA THR A 363 -26.70 12.76 20.10
C THR A 363 -26.88 11.25 19.95
N LEU A 364 -26.13 10.62 19.03
CA LEU A 364 -26.34 9.24 18.58
C LEU A 364 -27.75 8.99 17.99
N THR A 365 -28.34 10.01 17.37
CA THR A 365 -29.63 9.90 16.70
C THR A 365 -29.46 9.22 15.33
N PRO A 366 -30.15 8.10 15.05
CA PRO A 366 -29.96 7.36 13.80
C PRO A 366 -30.69 8.00 12.61
N ALA A 367 -30.05 7.97 11.44
CA ALA A 367 -30.69 8.33 10.17
C ALA A 367 -31.55 7.20 9.59
N LYS A 368 -31.13 5.93 9.75
CA LYS A 368 -31.80 4.75 9.17
C LYS A 368 -31.87 4.74 7.64
N HIS A 369 -30.83 5.22 6.96
CA HIS A 369 -30.72 5.06 5.51
C HIS A 369 -30.45 3.61 5.12
N LEU A 370 -30.94 3.20 3.95
CA LEU A 370 -30.92 1.81 3.50
C LEU A 370 -30.29 1.63 2.11
N ALA A 371 -29.36 0.69 1.98
CA ALA A 371 -28.92 0.12 0.70
C ALA A 371 -29.25 -1.39 0.69
N VAL A 372 -30.33 -1.78 0.01
CA VAL A 372 -30.89 -3.14 0.13
C VAL A 372 -31.08 -3.85 -1.21
N ASN A 373 -30.70 -5.13 -1.30
CA ASN A 373 -30.96 -5.98 -2.48
C ASN A 373 -30.37 -5.41 -3.79
N ASN A 374 -29.26 -4.68 -3.71
CA ASN A 374 -28.61 -4.10 -4.90
C ASN A 374 -27.52 -5.03 -5.45
N VAL A 375 -27.24 -4.91 -6.74
CA VAL A 375 -26.08 -5.51 -7.39
C VAL A 375 -25.16 -4.39 -7.83
N ILE A 376 -23.92 -4.38 -7.33
CA ILE A 376 -22.99 -3.27 -7.50
C ILE A 376 -21.63 -3.80 -7.98
N HIS A 377 -21.16 -3.33 -9.13
CA HIS A 377 -19.89 -3.80 -9.71
C HIS A 377 -19.23 -2.77 -10.62
N HIS A 378 -17.94 -2.94 -10.91
CA HIS A 378 -17.20 -2.09 -11.85
C HIS A 378 -17.33 -0.58 -11.52
N VAL A 379 -17.27 -0.26 -10.23
CA VAL A 379 -17.24 1.12 -9.72
C VAL A 379 -15.80 1.64 -9.68
N GLY A 380 -15.61 2.93 -9.38
CA GLY A 380 -14.30 3.53 -9.17
C GLY A 380 -13.52 3.73 -10.48
N VAL A 381 -14.22 3.97 -11.59
CA VAL A 381 -13.59 4.16 -12.91
C VAL A 381 -12.62 5.34 -12.90
N PHE A 382 -12.97 6.41 -12.17
CA PHE A 382 -12.12 7.60 -12.01
C PHE A 382 -11.45 7.67 -10.64
N GLU A 383 -12.23 7.54 -9.56
CA GLU A 383 -11.71 7.60 -8.18
C GLU A 383 -11.59 6.19 -7.61
N LYS A 384 -10.40 5.61 -7.75
CA LYS A 384 -10.20 4.17 -7.52
C LYS A 384 -10.21 3.76 -6.04
N THR A 385 -9.76 4.62 -5.13
CA THR A 385 -9.54 4.27 -3.71
C THR A 385 -10.50 5.04 -2.80
N TYR A 386 -10.87 4.44 -1.66
CA TYR A 386 -11.82 4.97 -0.64
C TYR A 386 -13.24 5.31 -1.12
N ASN A 387 -13.55 5.06 -2.39
CA ASN A 387 -14.89 5.13 -2.96
C ASN A 387 -15.28 3.70 -3.36
N THR A 388 -16.05 3.01 -2.52
CA THR A 388 -16.33 1.58 -2.68
C THR A 388 -17.71 1.33 -3.28
N ALA A 389 -18.10 0.06 -3.41
CA ALA A 389 -19.45 -0.26 -3.83
C ALA A 389 -20.48 0.29 -2.85
N ILE A 390 -20.21 0.20 -1.53
CA ILE A 390 -21.04 0.84 -0.51
C ILE A 390 -20.17 1.48 0.57
N ASN A 391 -20.24 2.81 0.67
CA ASN A 391 -19.68 3.55 1.80
C ASN A 391 -20.79 3.80 2.83
N ILE A 392 -20.60 3.32 4.06
CA ILE A 392 -21.49 3.59 5.20
C ILE A 392 -20.78 4.50 6.19
N GLY A 393 -21.44 5.60 6.56
CA GLY A 393 -21.05 6.52 7.61
C GLY A 393 -22.25 6.95 8.46
N GLY A 394 -22.04 7.89 9.38
CA GLY A 394 -23.11 8.46 10.20
C GLY A 394 -23.61 7.51 11.29
N VAL A 395 -24.90 7.59 11.63
CA VAL A 395 -25.51 6.81 12.73
C VAL A 395 -26.68 5.95 12.24
N GLY A 396 -26.64 4.65 12.51
CA GLY A 396 -27.80 3.76 12.35
C GLY A 396 -28.21 3.43 10.91
N ASN A 397 -27.30 3.48 9.94
CA ASN A 397 -27.55 3.15 8.53
C ASN A 397 -27.32 1.66 8.24
N VAL A 398 -27.93 1.12 7.17
CA VAL A 398 -27.94 -0.32 6.88
C VAL A 398 -27.59 -0.64 5.42
N ALA A 399 -26.63 -1.54 5.21
CA ALA A 399 -26.42 -2.24 3.94
C ALA A 399 -26.78 -3.72 4.09
N ARG A 400 -27.76 -4.17 3.31
CA ARG A 400 -28.29 -5.53 3.44
C ARG A 400 -28.61 -6.25 2.13
N ASN A 401 -28.34 -7.55 2.06
CA ASN A 401 -28.73 -8.39 0.90
C ASN A 401 -28.13 -7.93 -0.43
N ASN A 402 -27.01 -7.21 -0.42
CA ASN A 402 -26.38 -6.74 -1.65
C ASN A 402 -25.38 -7.79 -2.19
N LEU A 403 -25.16 -7.76 -3.50
CA LEU A 403 -24.05 -8.44 -4.17
C LEU A 403 -23.06 -7.38 -4.66
N VAL A 404 -21.81 -7.49 -4.23
CA VAL A 404 -20.72 -6.58 -4.58
C VAL A 404 -19.58 -7.36 -5.21
N TYR A 405 -19.15 -6.96 -6.41
CA TYR A 405 -18.01 -7.58 -7.06
C TYR A 405 -17.26 -6.66 -8.03
N ASP A 406 -16.05 -7.06 -8.41
CA ASP A 406 -15.18 -6.36 -9.36
C ASP A 406 -14.97 -4.89 -9.00
N THR A 407 -14.41 -4.66 -7.80
CA THR A 407 -14.09 -3.32 -7.30
C THR A 407 -12.57 -3.08 -7.31
N PRO A 408 -12.10 -1.88 -7.71
CA PRO A 408 -10.67 -1.57 -7.76
C PRO A 408 -10.02 -1.54 -6.37
N HIS A 409 -10.81 -1.29 -5.33
CA HIS A 409 -10.44 -1.16 -3.92
C HIS A 409 -11.40 -1.98 -3.06
N ALA A 410 -11.50 -1.70 -1.76
CA ALA A 410 -12.40 -2.41 -0.86
C ALA A 410 -13.84 -2.50 -1.39
N GLY A 411 -14.55 -3.58 -1.05
CA GLY A 411 -15.95 -3.75 -1.42
C GLY A 411 -16.85 -2.77 -0.69
N LEU A 412 -16.65 -2.64 0.62
CA LEU A 412 -17.38 -1.73 1.49
C LEU A 412 -16.43 -0.95 2.42
N THR A 413 -16.81 0.26 2.79
CA THR A 413 -16.21 0.99 3.92
C THR A 413 -17.21 1.27 5.01
N LEU A 414 -16.75 1.27 6.26
CA LEU A 414 -17.56 1.52 7.44
C LEU A 414 -16.94 2.63 8.31
N ALA A 415 -17.76 3.59 8.71
CA ALA A 415 -17.47 4.63 9.67
C ALA A 415 -18.72 4.97 10.50
N GLY A 416 -18.55 5.70 11.60
CA GLY A 416 -19.65 6.16 12.44
C GLY A 416 -20.14 5.13 13.48
N ASN A 417 -21.43 5.20 13.82
CA ASN A 417 -22.00 4.55 14.99
C ASN A 417 -23.23 3.70 14.66
N ASP A 418 -23.35 2.55 15.31
CA ASP A 418 -24.55 1.70 15.25
C ASP A 418 -25.04 1.31 13.84
N ASN A 419 -24.15 1.33 12.84
CA ASN A 419 -24.50 0.93 11.48
C ASN A 419 -24.51 -0.60 11.34
N VAL A 420 -25.25 -1.12 10.36
CA VAL A 420 -25.40 -2.56 10.13
C VAL A 420 -25.02 -2.95 8.70
N VAL A 421 -24.13 -3.94 8.58
CA VAL A 421 -23.77 -4.59 7.32
C VAL A 421 -24.16 -6.05 7.43
N GLU A 422 -25.24 -6.47 6.77
CA GLU A 422 -25.75 -7.84 6.92
C GLU A 422 -26.20 -8.56 5.65
N LEU A 423 -26.04 -9.89 5.61
CA LEU A 423 -26.58 -10.73 4.52
C LEU A 423 -26.03 -10.37 3.13
N ASN A 424 -24.88 -9.71 3.02
CA ASN A 424 -24.27 -9.34 1.74
C ASN A 424 -23.35 -10.47 1.23
N VAL A 425 -23.16 -10.52 -0.09
CA VAL A 425 -22.13 -11.32 -0.76
C VAL A 425 -21.14 -10.35 -1.40
N VAL A 426 -19.85 -10.50 -1.08
CA VAL A 426 -18.79 -9.59 -1.52
C VAL A 426 -17.59 -10.39 -2.00
N HIS A 427 -17.18 -10.18 -3.24
CA HIS A 427 -16.05 -10.91 -3.83
C HIS A 427 -15.30 -10.16 -4.93
N HIS A 428 -14.08 -10.58 -5.27
CA HIS A 428 -13.23 -9.89 -6.27
C HIS A 428 -13.09 -8.38 -6.00
N THR A 429 -12.71 -8.02 -4.77
CA THR A 429 -12.38 -6.65 -4.39
C THR A 429 -10.87 -6.43 -4.41
N ASN A 430 -10.43 -5.18 -4.32
CA ASN A 430 -9.02 -4.77 -4.33
C ASN A 430 -8.27 -5.05 -5.65
N LEU A 431 -8.97 -5.18 -6.78
CA LEU A 431 -8.34 -5.63 -8.03
C LEU A 431 -7.22 -4.71 -8.55
N GLN A 432 -7.19 -3.43 -8.16
CA GLN A 432 -6.22 -2.46 -8.68
C GLN A 432 -5.35 -1.82 -7.59
N SER A 433 -5.68 -2.03 -6.32
CA SER A 433 -5.02 -1.43 -5.16
C SER A 433 -4.63 -2.49 -4.12
N THR A 434 -4.09 -2.04 -2.99
CA THR A 434 -3.73 -2.90 -1.88
C THR A 434 -4.09 -2.27 -0.52
N ASP A 435 -3.81 -2.98 0.57
CA ASP A 435 -3.95 -2.54 1.96
C ASP A 435 -5.39 -2.21 2.40
N THR A 436 -6.33 -3.05 1.95
CA THR A 436 -7.74 -3.00 2.41
C THR A 436 -8.34 -4.42 2.42
N GLY A 437 -9.65 -4.57 2.23
CA GLY A 437 -10.29 -5.88 2.24
C GLY A 437 -11.69 -5.90 1.62
N GLY A 438 -12.45 -6.95 1.91
CA GLY A 438 -13.87 -6.98 1.60
C GLY A 438 -14.62 -5.82 2.28
N LEU A 439 -14.34 -5.62 3.57
CA LEU A 439 -14.74 -4.44 4.33
C LEU A 439 -13.53 -3.78 5.00
N TYR A 440 -13.45 -2.45 4.90
CA TYR A 440 -12.41 -1.63 5.51
C TYR A 440 -12.99 -0.55 6.44
N SER A 441 -12.38 -0.38 7.61
CA SER A 441 -12.73 0.66 8.60
C SER A 441 -11.45 1.25 9.18
N CYS A 442 -11.23 2.56 9.03
CA CYS A 442 -10.09 3.29 9.62
C CYS A 442 -10.53 4.68 10.09
N PRO A 443 -11.39 4.78 11.12
CA PRO A 443 -11.91 6.06 11.57
C PRO A 443 -10.88 6.86 12.40
N ARG A 444 -9.83 6.19 12.93
CA ARG A 444 -8.89 6.75 13.91
C ARG A 444 -9.61 7.46 15.06
N ASP A 445 -10.67 6.84 15.56
CA ASP A 445 -11.62 7.46 16.50
C ASP A 445 -12.33 6.37 17.31
N TRP A 446 -11.97 6.24 18.59
CA TRP A 446 -12.57 5.26 19.52
C TRP A 446 -14.06 5.43 19.75
N THR A 447 -14.61 6.59 19.38
CA THR A 447 -16.03 6.90 19.56
C THR A 447 -16.88 6.40 18.38
N GLN A 448 -16.27 6.05 17.24
CA GLN A 448 -16.97 5.42 16.12
C GLN A 448 -17.06 3.91 16.35
N ARG A 449 -18.19 3.48 16.90
CA ARG A 449 -18.37 2.11 17.43
C ARG A 449 -19.84 1.67 17.45
N GLY A 450 -20.08 0.44 17.87
CA GLY A 450 -21.42 -0.16 17.94
C GLY A 450 -21.91 -0.70 16.59
N ASN A 451 -21.06 -0.67 15.56
CA ASN A 451 -21.41 -1.19 14.25
C ASN A 451 -21.45 -2.72 14.27
N VAL A 452 -22.37 -3.31 13.50
CA VAL A 452 -22.59 -4.76 13.43
C VAL A 452 -22.42 -5.25 12.00
N ILE A 453 -21.46 -6.14 11.79
CA ILE A 453 -21.17 -6.80 10.52
C ILE A 453 -21.54 -8.27 10.67
N ARG A 454 -22.68 -8.71 10.12
CA ARG A 454 -23.18 -10.06 10.37
C ARG A 454 -23.73 -10.83 9.19
N TYR A 455 -23.53 -12.15 9.19
CA TYR A 455 -24.12 -13.05 8.19
C TYR A 455 -23.78 -12.68 6.74
N ASN A 456 -22.60 -12.12 6.49
CA ASN A 456 -22.13 -11.82 5.14
C ASN A 456 -21.20 -12.96 4.65
N VAL A 457 -21.11 -13.13 3.33
CA VAL A 457 -20.12 -14.01 2.68
C VAL A 457 -19.07 -13.15 1.98
N TRP A 458 -17.80 -13.38 2.32
CA TRP A 458 -16.64 -12.66 1.81
C TRP A 458 -15.71 -13.67 1.12
N HIS A 459 -15.49 -13.55 -0.18
CA HIS A 459 -14.65 -14.53 -0.87
C HIS A 459 -13.90 -14.01 -2.08
N ASP A 460 -12.88 -14.75 -2.53
CA ASP A 460 -12.09 -14.39 -3.72
C ASP A 460 -11.56 -12.95 -3.65
N LEU A 461 -11.08 -12.54 -2.48
CA LEU A 461 -10.54 -11.21 -2.25
C LEU A 461 -9.06 -11.19 -2.62
N GLY A 462 -8.56 -10.12 -3.22
CA GLY A 462 -7.14 -10.03 -3.53
C GLY A 462 -6.68 -8.65 -3.92
N GLY A 463 -5.57 -8.19 -3.34
CA GLY A 463 -4.93 -6.95 -3.73
C GLY A 463 -3.98 -7.16 -4.89
N PHE A 464 -3.72 -6.08 -5.63
CA PHE A 464 -2.66 -6.03 -6.62
C PHE A 464 -1.75 -4.84 -6.34
N GLY A 465 -0.46 -5.10 -6.13
CA GLY A 465 0.51 -4.07 -5.77
C GLY A 465 1.94 -4.56 -5.82
N LYS A 466 2.89 -3.65 -5.57
CA LYS A 466 4.32 -3.97 -5.47
C LYS A 466 4.56 -4.99 -4.37
N ARG A 467 5.37 -6.00 -4.65
CA ARG A 467 5.81 -6.99 -3.66
C ARG A 467 6.44 -6.35 -2.42
N SER A 468 7.11 -5.22 -2.60
CA SER A 468 7.61 -4.37 -1.52
C SER A 468 7.59 -2.91 -1.94
N SER A 469 6.98 -2.05 -1.13
CA SER A 469 7.04 -0.59 -1.31
C SER A 469 8.32 0.03 -0.73
N TRP A 470 9.00 -0.69 0.18
CA TRP A 470 10.18 -0.21 0.91
C TRP A 470 11.49 -0.62 0.24
N GLN A 471 11.52 -1.82 -0.35
CA GLN A 471 12.62 -2.33 -1.18
C GLN A 471 12.05 -2.77 -2.54
N PRO A 472 11.61 -1.81 -3.37
CA PRO A 472 10.86 -2.09 -4.59
C PRO A 472 11.67 -2.83 -5.65
N VAL A 473 12.99 -2.58 -5.73
CA VAL A 473 13.87 -3.27 -6.68
C VAL A 473 14.51 -4.47 -5.99
N GLN A 474 14.18 -5.67 -6.46
CA GLN A 474 14.81 -6.93 -6.05
C GLN A 474 15.23 -7.68 -7.31
N ASP A 475 16.45 -8.20 -7.32
CA ASP A 475 17.01 -8.92 -8.48
C ASP A 475 16.90 -8.15 -9.80
N GLY A 476 17.08 -6.82 -9.73
CA GLY A 476 17.08 -5.90 -10.87
C GLY A 476 15.70 -5.61 -11.50
N LYS A 477 14.61 -5.91 -10.78
CA LYS A 477 13.23 -5.68 -11.23
C LYS A 477 12.34 -5.22 -10.08
N VAL A 478 11.25 -4.54 -10.44
CA VAL A 478 10.11 -4.33 -9.53
C VAL A 478 9.07 -5.39 -9.82
N GLU A 479 8.71 -6.18 -8.81
CA GLU A 479 7.69 -7.22 -8.91
C GLU A 479 6.34 -6.73 -8.37
N TYR A 480 5.27 -7.03 -9.10
CA TYR A 480 3.88 -6.88 -8.66
C TYR A 480 3.24 -8.23 -8.59
N GLU A 481 2.37 -8.43 -7.61
CA GLU A 481 1.69 -9.71 -7.43
C GLU A 481 0.21 -9.52 -7.11
N TYR A 482 -0.56 -10.52 -7.49
CA TYR A 482 -1.92 -10.79 -7.02
C TYR A 482 -1.99 -12.27 -6.63
N PRO A 483 -2.70 -12.63 -5.54
CA PRO A 483 -3.26 -11.71 -4.57
C PRO A 483 -2.15 -11.14 -3.66
N HIS A 484 -2.29 -9.89 -3.24
CA HIS A 484 -1.34 -9.14 -2.42
C HIS A 484 -2.06 -8.44 -1.27
N PHE A 485 -1.38 -8.35 -0.12
CA PHE A 485 -1.68 -7.47 1.03
C PHE A 485 -3.15 -7.01 1.18
N THR A 486 -4.06 -7.98 1.44
CA THR A 486 -5.52 -7.79 1.50
C THR A 486 -6.15 -8.72 2.55
N TRP A 487 -7.15 -8.21 3.25
CA TRP A 487 -7.88 -8.88 4.33
C TRP A 487 -9.36 -9.12 3.99
N GLY A 488 -10.06 -9.88 4.83
CA GLY A 488 -11.51 -10.06 4.72
C GLY A 488 -12.23 -8.88 5.36
N LEU A 489 -12.23 -8.86 6.69
CA LEU A 489 -12.74 -7.79 7.53
C LEU A 489 -11.56 -7.07 8.19
N TYR A 490 -11.30 -5.84 7.77
CA TYR A 490 -10.16 -5.06 8.23
C TYR A 490 -10.61 -3.87 9.09
N MET A 491 -10.41 -4.02 10.41
CA MET A 491 -10.55 -2.97 11.42
C MET A 491 -9.19 -2.32 11.64
N ASP A 492 -8.89 -1.30 10.85
CA ASP A 492 -7.61 -0.58 10.82
C ASP A 492 -7.54 0.54 11.88
N ASP A 493 -6.45 1.30 11.90
CA ASP A 493 -5.97 2.12 13.03
C ASP A 493 -6.95 3.13 13.67
N PRO A 494 -6.97 3.21 15.01
CA PRO A 494 -7.38 2.14 15.90
C PRO A 494 -8.91 2.11 15.93
N THR A 495 -9.49 1.15 15.20
CA THR A 495 -10.93 0.89 15.18
C THR A 495 -11.34 0.13 16.44
N SER A 496 -12.41 0.58 17.12
CA SER A 496 -12.84 0.01 18.40
C SER A 496 -14.34 -0.29 18.44
N GLY A 497 -14.71 -1.30 19.23
CA GLY A 497 -16.10 -1.52 19.63
C GLY A 497 -17.07 -1.95 18.52
N ASN A 498 -16.58 -2.61 17.47
CA ASN A 498 -17.41 -3.18 16.41
C ASN A 498 -17.62 -4.69 16.61
N THR A 499 -18.75 -5.22 16.13
CA THR A 499 -19.12 -6.63 16.26
C THR A 499 -19.19 -7.29 14.88
N MET A 500 -18.39 -8.33 14.67
CA MET A 500 -18.34 -9.17 13.48
C MET A 500 -18.90 -10.55 13.85
N TYR A 501 -20.14 -10.83 13.43
CA TYR A 501 -20.90 -11.99 13.88
C TYR A 501 -21.39 -12.89 12.74
N GLY A 502 -21.10 -14.19 12.76
CA GLY A 502 -21.78 -15.09 11.81
C GLY A 502 -21.37 -14.93 10.35
N ASN A 503 -20.22 -14.33 10.05
CA ASN A 503 -19.73 -14.14 8.69
C ASN A 503 -19.04 -15.41 8.17
N VAL A 504 -19.03 -15.59 6.86
CA VAL A 504 -18.32 -16.68 6.17
C VAL A 504 -17.22 -16.07 5.30
N LEU A 505 -15.98 -16.52 5.47
CA LEU A 505 -14.81 -15.99 4.78
C LEU A 505 -13.99 -17.12 4.17
N TYR A 506 -13.65 -17.01 2.89
CA TYR A 506 -12.77 -17.99 2.24
C TYR A 506 -11.97 -17.38 1.10
N ARG A 507 -10.78 -17.93 0.80
CA ARG A 507 -9.86 -17.39 -0.21
C ARG A 507 -9.49 -15.91 0.02
N VAL A 508 -8.90 -15.65 1.20
CA VAL A 508 -8.44 -14.31 1.63
C VAL A 508 -6.93 -14.31 1.90
N PRO A 509 -6.12 -13.41 1.30
CA PRO A 509 -4.68 -13.65 1.12
C PRO A 509 -3.78 -13.33 2.31
N ILE A 510 -4.18 -12.42 3.22
CA ILE A 510 -3.41 -12.16 4.44
C ILE A 510 -4.09 -12.79 5.64
N CYS A 511 -5.35 -12.43 5.88
CA CYS A 511 -6.12 -12.95 7.01
C CYS A 511 -7.60 -12.64 6.81
N GLY A 512 -8.47 -13.56 7.24
CA GLY A 512 -9.92 -13.37 7.22
C GLY A 512 -10.34 -12.16 8.05
N MET A 513 -9.80 -11.99 9.26
CA MET A 513 -10.23 -10.93 10.17
C MET A 513 -9.03 -10.26 10.85
N PHE A 514 -8.96 -8.93 10.78
CA PHE A 514 -7.83 -8.16 11.32
C PHE A 514 -8.30 -6.99 12.18
N THR A 515 -7.66 -6.81 13.33
CA THR A 515 -7.68 -5.58 14.13
C THR A 515 -6.27 -5.02 14.25
N HIS A 516 -6.08 -3.78 13.79
CA HIS A 516 -4.83 -3.03 13.89
C HIS A 516 -4.98 -1.97 14.99
N GLY A 517 -4.47 -2.29 16.17
CA GLY A 517 -4.74 -1.60 17.42
C GLY A 517 -6.21 -1.72 17.82
N GLY A 518 -6.71 -0.65 18.44
CA GLY A 518 -8.10 -0.57 18.87
C GLY A 518 -8.39 -1.34 20.14
N ARG A 519 -9.68 -1.40 20.49
CA ARG A 519 -10.21 -2.03 21.71
C ARG A 519 -11.63 -2.54 21.51
N ASP A 520 -12.06 -3.51 22.32
CA ASP A 520 -13.45 -3.96 22.43
C ASP A 520 -14.10 -4.47 21.13
N CYS A 521 -13.32 -4.86 20.11
CA CYS A 521 -13.88 -5.46 18.90
C CYS A 521 -14.22 -6.94 19.15
N VAL A 522 -15.41 -7.37 18.72
CA VAL A 522 -15.94 -8.73 18.91
C VAL A 522 -15.99 -9.47 17.59
N PHE A 523 -15.31 -10.60 17.51
CA PHE A 523 -15.22 -11.51 16.37
C PHE A 523 -15.81 -12.84 16.82
N GLU A 524 -17.11 -13.02 16.57
CA GLU A 524 -17.87 -14.15 17.14
C GLU A 524 -18.63 -14.94 16.09
N ASN A 525 -18.72 -16.27 16.24
CA ASN A 525 -19.61 -17.10 15.43
C ASN A 525 -19.28 -17.11 13.92
N ASN A 526 -18.07 -16.77 13.51
CA ASN A 526 -17.68 -16.71 12.10
C ASN A 526 -17.15 -18.06 11.61
N VAL A 527 -17.25 -18.31 10.31
CA VAL A 527 -16.64 -19.44 9.60
C VAL A 527 -15.52 -18.91 8.71
N ILE A 528 -14.29 -19.31 8.99
CA ILE A 528 -13.11 -18.95 8.19
C ILE A 528 -12.52 -20.21 7.56
N VAL A 529 -12.34 -20.18 6.24
CA VAL A 529 -11.97 -21.37 5.45
C VAL A 529 -10.76 -21.11 4.59
N ASP A 530 -9.78 -22.01 4.70
CA ASP A 530 -8.57 -22.06 3.89
C ASP A 530 -7.78 -20.74 3.84
N CYS A 531 -7.86 -19.96 4.92
CA CYS A 531 -7.06 -18.77 5.12
C CYS A 531 -6.77 -18.55 6.61
N PRO A 532 -5.80 -17.69 6.92
CA PRO A 532 -5.42 -17.35 8.29
C PRO A 532 -6.60 -16.65 8.97
N ALA A 533 -6.91 -17.04 10.20
CA ALA A 533 -8.22 -16.73 10.76
C ALA A 533 -8.29 -15.35 11.40
N PHE A 534 -7.29 -15.04 12.23
CA PHE A 534 -7.27 -13.83 13.03
C PHE A 534 -5.90 -13.19 13.10
N GLN A 535 -5.86 -11.88 12.87
CA GLN A 535 -4.69 -11.06 13.08
C GLN A 535 -5.04 -9.96 14.10
N ALA A 536 -4.13 -9.73 15.05
CA ALA A 536 -4.19 -8.63 15.99
C ALA A 536 -2.81 -7.95 15.98
N GLY A 537 -2.74 -6.71 15.54
CA GLY A 537 -1.48 -5.98 15.40
C GLY A 537 -1.48 -4.73 16.26
N MET A 538 -0.51 -4.57 17.17
CA MET A 538 -0.39 -3.39 18.01
C MET A 538 0.26 -2.23 17.25
N LEU A 539 -0.25 -1.03 17.49
CA LEU A 539 0.30 0.22 16.96
C LEU A 539 1.48 0.73 17.79
N TRP A 540 2.28 1.62 17.22
CA TRP A 540 3.46 2.14 17.91
C TRP A 540 3.07 3.10 19.05
N PRO A 541 3.69 2.99 20.25
CA PRO A 541 3.41 3.90 21.37
C PRO A 541 3.68 5.38 21.02
N GLY A 542 4.69 5.64 20.18
CA GLY A 542 5.10 6.98 19.76
C GLY A 542 4.34 7.56 18.57
N TRP A 543 3.21 6.96 18.17
CA TRP A 543 2.43 7.45 17.03
C TRP A 543 1.75 8.80 17.35
N ASP A 544 1.99 9.80 16.52
CA ASP A 544 1.58 11.20 16.73
C ASP A 544 0.05 11.39 16.73
N GLU A 545 -0.69 10.51 16.08
CA GLU A 545 -2.16 10.53 15.99
C GLU A 545 -2.87 10.17 17.31
N TRP A 546 -2.19 9.58 18.30
CA TRP A 546 -2.83 9.22 19.59
C TRP A 546 -3.49 10.42 20.29
N THR A 547 -2.89 11.59 20.16
CA THR A 547 -3.44 12.84 20.71
C THR A 547 -4.80 13.14 20.10
N ASN A 548 -4.93 13.04 18.77
CA ASN A 548 -6.17 13.30 18.04
C ASN A 548 -7.26 12.29 18.40
N VAL A 549 -6.91 11.00 18.49
CA VAL A 549 -7.84 9.93 18.90
C VAL A 549 -8.44 10.25 20.28
N TYR A 550 -7.60 10.67 21.23
CA TYR A 550 -8.02 10.96 22.58
C TYR A 550 -8.85 12.24 22.71
N GLU A 551 -8.51 13.30 21.97
CA GLU A 551 -9.29 14.53 21.95
C GLU A 551 -10.71 14.28 21.44
N ARG A 552 -10.87 13.47 20.39
CA ARG A 552 -12.18 13.03 19.87
C ARG A 552 -12.98 12.27 20.94
N PHE A 553 -12.32 11.36 21.67
CA PHE A 553 -12.94 10.66 22.80
C PHE A 553 -13.41 11.62 23.91
N ARG A 554 -12.54 12.51 24.39
CA ARG A 554 -12.87 13.45 25.46
C ARG A 554 -13.99 14.42 25.11
N ALA A 555 -14.12 14.76 23.83
CA ALA A 555 -15.16 15.67 23.35
C ALA A 555 -16.58 15.13 23.60
N VAL A 556 -16.75 13.81 23.69
CA VAL A 556 -18.07 13.18 23.82
C VAL A 556 -18.25 12.31 25.07
N ALA A 557 -17.16 11.90 25.75
CA ALA A 557 -17.19 10.98 26.87
C ALA A 557 -17.32 11.64 28.26
N GLY A 558 -18.13 12.69 28.40
CA GLY A 558 -18.42 13.33 29.69
C GLY A 558 -19.42 12.54 30.56
N PRO A 559 -19.45 12.72 31.90
CA PRO A 559 -20.48 12.13 32.74
C PRO A 559 -21.90 12.49 32.27
N GLY A 560 -22.78 11.50 32.14
CA GLY A 560 -24.14 11.67 31.61
C GLY A 560 -24.22 11.90 30.10
N SER A 561 -23.12 11.70 29.36
CA SER A 561 -23.14 11.77 27.90
C SER A 561 -23.88 10.57 27.27
N PRO A 562 -24.53 10.76 26.11
CA PRO A 562 -25.14 9.68 25.36
C PRO A 562 -24.17 8.54 25.03
N TYR A 563 -22.88 8.85 24.84
CA TYR A 563 -21.84 7.86 24.55
C TYR A 563 -21.58 6.92 25.72
N LEU A 564 -21.43 7.43 26.94
CA LEU A 564 -21.18 6.58 28.11
C LEU A 564 -22.40 5.75 28.51
N ASP A 565 -23.61 6.24 28.20
CA ASP A 565 -24.85 5.49 28.41
C ASP A 565 -25.04 4.40 27.35
N ARG A 566 -24.76 4.71 26.07
CA ARG A 566 -24.89 3.76 24.96
C ARG A 566 -23.75 2.73 24.90
N TYR A 567 -22.53 3.14 25.27
CA TYR A 567 -21.31 2.32 25.22
C TYR A 567 -20.62 2.30 26.60
N PRO A 568 -21.13 1.52 27.57
CA PRO A 568 -20.61 1.53 28.94
C PRO A 568 -19.12 1.14 29.07
N THR A 569 -18.57 0.37 28.13
CA THR A 569 -17.15 -0.04 28.15
C THR A 569 -16.20 1.17 28.07
N MET A 570 -16.65 2.29 27.52
CA MET A 570 -15.87 3.53 27.43
C MET A 570 -15.62 4.20 28.78
N LYS A 571 -16.40 3.87 29.83
CA LYS A 571 -16.23 4.47 31.17
C LYS A 571 -14.87 4.15 31.79
N GLY A 572 -14.22 3.06 31.36
CA GLY A 572 -12.91 2.64 31.84
C GLY A 572 -11.72 3.20 31.03
N TYR A 573 -11.95 4.05 30.03
CA TYR A 573 -10.85 4.54 29.19
C TYR A 573 -10.11 5.70 29.89
N SER A 574 -8.80 5.57 30.06
CA SER A 574 -7.93 6.57 30.67
C SER A 574 -6.59 6.64 29.94
N LEU A 575 -6.03 7.85 29.79
CA LEU A 575 -4.62 8.05 29.39
C LEU A 575 -3.67 8.04 30.57
N ALA A 576 -4.17 8.07 31.81
CA ALA A 576 -3.32 8.02 33.00
C ALA A 576 -2.47 6.74 33.06
N ASP A 577 -2.85 5.73 32.27
CA ASP A 577 -2.20 4.43 32.19
C ASP A 577 -0.98 4.43 31.24
N GLY A 578 -0.71 5.53 30.52
CA GLY A 578 0.52 5.70 29.72
C GLY A 578 0.63 4.88 28.42
N HIS A 579 -0.40 4.10 28.07
CA HIS A 579 -0.36 3.13 26.96
C HIS A 579 -1.60 3.22 26.04
N PRO A 580 -1.76 4.28 25.23
CA PRO A 580 -2.89 4.41 24.30
C PRO A 580 -2.93 3.31 23.21
N GLU A 581 -1.78 2.70 22.89
CA GLU A 581 -1.63 1.60 21.94
C GLU A 581 -2.13 0.24 22.45
N ALA A 582 -2.46 0.16 23.74
CA ALA A 582 -2.86 -1.07 24.41
C ALA A 582 -4.11 -1.71 23.80
N MET A 583 -3.95 -2.93 23.29
CA MET A 583 -5.04 -3.72 22.72
C MET A 583 -5.79 -4.46 23.83
N THR A 584 -7.02 -4.08 24.12
CA THR A 584 -7.79 -4.66 25.24
C THR A 584 -9.25 -4.88 24.89
N GLY A 585 -9.86 -5.90 25.51
CA GLY A 585 -11.29 -6.18 25.36
C GLY A 585 -11.67 -6.81 24.03
N HIS A 586 -10.72 -7.12 23.15
CA HIS A 586 -11.00 -7.86 21.94
C HIS A 586 -11.45 -9.28 22.26
N LYS A 587 -12.39 -9.79 21.48
CA LYS A 587 -12.89 -11.15 21.61
C LYS A 587 -12.83 -11.86 20.26
N PHE A 588 -12.11 -12.97 20.16
CA PHE A 588 -12.14 -13.90 19.05
C PHE A 588 -12.67 -15.24 19.57
N VAL A 589 -13.99 -15.39 19.55
CA VAL A 589 -14.66 -16.50 20.25
C VAL A 589 -15.70 -17.22 19.43
N ARG A 590 -15.86 -18.53 19.67
CA ARG A 590 -16.90 -19.35 19.01
C ARG A 590 -16.81 -19.27 17.48
N ASN A 591 -15.61 -19.16 16.92
CA ASN A 591 -15.42 -19.19 15.48
C ASN A 591 -15.08 -20.62 15.03
N ILE A 592 -15.36 -20.92 13.76
CA ILE A 592 -14.90 -22.13 13.09
C ILE A 592 -13.77 -21.75 12.16
N VAL A 593 -12.61 -22.40 12.30
CA VAL A 593 -11.50 -22.29 11.36
C VAL A 593 -11.31 -23.65 10.69
N TYR A 594 -11.41 -23.70 9.37
CA TYR A 594 -11.37 -24.95 8.61
C TYR A 594 -10.34 -24.86 7.48
N ASN A 595 -9.27 -25.63 7.60
CA ASN A 595 -8.16 -25.58 6.64
C ASN A 595 -7.87 -26.95 6.03
N THR A 596 -7.71 -26.95 4.71
CA THR A 596 -7.37 -28.12 3.90
C THR A 596 -6.05 -27.90 3.17
N THR A 597 -5.35 -28.97 2.82
CA THR A 597 -4.13 -28.86 2.01
C THR A 597 -4.48 -28.26 0.64
N ALA A 598 -5.50 -28.77 -0.04
CA ALA A 598 -5.88 -28.29 -1.36
C ALA A 598 -6.28 -26.81 -1.34
N GLY A 599 -7.16 -26.42 -0.42
CA GLY A 599 -7.68 -25.06 -0.33
C GLY A 599 -6.64 -24.02 0.07
N THR A 600 -5.55 -24.41 0.73
CA THR A 600 -4.49 -23.49 1.19
C THR A 600 -3.26 -23.50 0.28
N ALA A 601 -3.26 -24.31 -0.78
CA ALA A 601 -2.13 -24.43 -1.71
C ALA A 601 -1.75 -23.08 -2.34
N TRP A 602 -2.73 -22.23 -2.63
CA TRP A 602 -2.52 -20.91 -3.22
C TRP A 602 -1.86 -19.89 -2.26
N LEU A 603 -1.89 -20.12 -0.94
CA LEU A 603 -1.19 -19.30 0.06
C LEU A 603 0.26 -19.76 0.30
N ARG A 604 0.55 -21.04 0.06
CA ARG A 604 1.81 -21.69 0.44
C ARG A 604 2.91 -21.60 -0.62
N GLY A 605 2.54 -21.29 -1.87
CA GLY A 605 3.49 -21.09 -2.96
C GLY A 605 3.99 -19.65 -3.06
N GLU A 606 5.31 -19.44 -2.92
CA GLU A 606 6.07 -18.30 -3.43
C GLU A 606 6.13 -16.96 -2.63
N ARG A 607 5.55 -16.83 -1.43
CA ARG A 607 5.74 -15.63 -0.57
C ARG A 607 7.05 -15.70 0.24
N ARG A 608 7.69 -14.53 0.49
CA ARG A 608 8.76 -14.39 1.51
C ARG A 608 8.08 -14.37 2.90
N ASP A 609 7.79 -15.57 3.41
CA ASP A 609 7.79 -16.03 4.82
C ASP A 609 7.30 -15.07 5.93
N PRO A 610 6.09 -15.32 6.49
CA PRO A 610 5.97 -16.15 7.70
C PRO A 610 5.29 -17.52 7.49
N TRP A 611 4.87 -17.79 6.26
CA TRP A 611 4.09 -18.97 5.84
C TRP A 611 4.95 -20.18 5.46
N LYS A 612 6.30 -20.07 5.47
CA LYS A 612 7.14 -21.13 4.93
C LYS A 612 7.26 -22.29 5.91
N GLY A 613 6.82 -23.43 5.41
CA GLY A 613 7.06 -24.76 5.91
C GLY A 613 6.31 -25.69 5.00
N GLU A 614 6.97 -26.74 4.50
CA GLU A 614 6.23 -27.86 3.93
C GLU A 614 5.21 -28.30 4.98
N ASN A 615 3.93 -28.39 4.59
CA ASN A 615 2.87 -28.92 5.46
C ASN A 615 2.49 -28.09 6.71
N ARG A 616 2.73 -26.76 6.74
CA ARG A 616 2.29 -25.86 7.84
C ARG A 616 1.27 -24.81 7.40
N MET A 617 0.45 -24.31 8.33
CA MET A 617 -0.48 -23.20 8.13
C MET A 617 -0.57 -22.27 9.34
N MET A 618 -0.43 -20.95 9.14
CA MET A 618 -0.65 -20.02 10.24
C MET A 618 -2.15 -19.90 10.52
N LEU A 619 -2.49 -20.08 11.79
CA LEU A 619 -3.82 -19.91 12.33
C LEU A 619 -4.06 -18.45 12.73
N TYR A 620 -3.15 -17.89 13.53
CA TYR A 620 -3.21 -16.49 14.00
C TYR A 620 -1.86 -15.76 13.87
N ASP A 621 -1.90 -14.43 13.68
CA ASP A 621 -0.76 -13.52 13.86
C ASP A 621 -1.09 -12.49 14.94
N ILE A 622 -0.47 -12.65 16.11
CA ILE A 622 -0.75 -11.92 17.34
C ILE A 622 0.46 -11.06 17.68
N ARG A 623 0.32 -9.74 17.58
CA ARG A 623 1.34 -8.75 17.94
C ARG A 623 0.74 -7.78 18.92
N MET A 624 1.04 -7.95 20.20
CA MET A 624 0.56 -7.10 21.30
C MET A 624 1.49 -7.26 22.49
N ARG A 625 1.47 -6.35 23.45
CA ARG A 625 2.28 -6.53 24.66
C ARG A 625 1.90 -7.80 25.41
N GLN A 626 2.87 -8.41 26.05
CA GLN A 626 2.63 -9.62 26.84
C GLN A 626 1.55 -9.37 27.92
N GLU A 627 1.53 -8.20 28.57
CA GLU A 627 0.50 -7.86 29.56
C GLU A 627 -0.90 -7.58 28.99
N ASP A 628 -1.01 -7.38 27.67
CA ASP A 628 -2.30 -7.12 27.01
C ASP A 628 -3.00 -8.41 26.58
N LEU A 629 -2.25 -9.49 26.31
CA LEU A 629 -2.82 -10.79 25.96
C LEU A 629 -3.95 -11.25 26.89
N PRO A 630 -3.80 -11.30 28.24
CA PRO A 630 -4.86 -11.74 29.14
C PRO A 630 -6.04 -10.76 29.26
N LYS A 631 -5.96 -9.56 28.68
CA LYS A 631 -7.05 -8.58 28.62
C LYS A 631 -7.94 -8.78 27.39
N ASN A 632 -7.61 -9.76 26.55
CA ASN A 632 -8.36 -10.16 25.37
C ASN A 632 -8.80 -11.62 25.53
N GLU A 633 -9.86 -12.00 24.82
CA GLU A 633 -10.42 -13.35 24.88
C GLU A 633 -10.28 -14.00 23.51
N ILE A 634 -9.37 -14.96 23.37
CA ILE A 634 -9.22 -15.79 22.16
C ILE A 634 -9.52 -17.22 22.60
N ASP A 635 -10.76 -17.69 22.45
CA ASP A 635 -11.19 -18.96 23.06
C ASP A 635 -12.50 -19.53 22.50
N TYR A 636 -12.86 -20.76 22.86
CA TYR A 636 -14.09 -21.46 22.42
C TYR A 636 -14.20 -21.64 20.89
N ASN A 637 -13.08 -21.66 20.18
CA ASN A 637 -13.03 -21.83 18.73
C ASN A 637 -13.00 -23.32 18.35
N CYS A 638 -13.64 -23.68 17.23
CA CYS A 638 -13.52 -24.99 16.62
C CYS A 638 -12.52 -24.92 15.47
N VAL A 639 -11.35 -25.51 15.65
CA VAL A 639 -10.25 -25.49 14.68
C VAL A 639 -10.14 -26.85 14.03
N TYR A 640 -10.09 -26.88 12.70
CA TYR A 640 -9.82 -28.07 11.91
C TYR A 640 -8.68 -27.81 10.94
N ALA A 641 -7.70 -28.70 10.93
CA ALA A 641 -6.74 -28.83 9.85
C ALA A 641 -6.75 -30.29 9.34
N GLU A 642 -6.70 -30.46 8.03
CA GLU A 642 -6.57 -31.78 7.40
C GLU A 642 -5.35 -32.54 7.93
N PRO A 643 -5.41 -33.88 8.12
CA PRO A 643 -4.27 -34.65 8.56
C PRO A 643 -3.00 -34.39 7.73
N GLY A 644 -1.91 -34.05 8.41
CA GLY A 644 -0.65 -33.67 7.77
C GLY A 644 -0.51 -32.17 7.53
N LEU A 645 -1.51 -31.32 7.82
CA LEU A 645 -1.38 -29.87 7.82
C LEU A 645 -1.24 -29.36 9.26
N GLU A 646 -0.07 -28.85 9.63
CA GLU A 646 0.25 -28.40 10.99
C GLU A 646 -0.09 -26.92 11.21
N PRO A 647 -1.09 -26.60 12.06
CA PRO A 647 -1.41 -25.22 12.40
C PRO A 647 -0.36 -24.60 13.35
N PHE A 648 -0.06 -23.32 13.21
CA PHE A 648 0.80 -22.59 14.14
C PHE A 648 0.32 -21.15 14.38
N VAL A 649 0.79 -20.53 15.45
CA VAL A 649 0.53 -19.13 15.78
C VAL A 649 1.82 -18.33 15.65
N SER A 650 1.81 -17.22 14.92
CA SER A 650 2.86 -16.21 14.98
C SER A 650 2.56 -15.28 16.16
N ALA A 651 3.44 -15.24 17.15
CA ALA A 651 3.28 -14.42 18.34
C ALA A 651 4.47 -13.48 18.50
N SER A 652 4.22 -12.17 18.50
CA SER A 652 5.18 -11.11 18.83
C SER A 652 4.69 -10.40 20.09
N LEU A 653 5.18 -10.85 21.25
CA LEU A 653 4.73 -10.42 22.56
C LEU A 653 5.85 -9.68 23.31
N PRO A 654 6.17 -8.41 22.95
CA PRO A 654 7.25 -7.68 23.60
C PRO A 654 7.07 -7.66 25.13
N PRO A 655 8.16 -7.77 25.91
CA PRO A 655 9.57 -7.75 25.47
C PRO A 655 10.12 -9.08 24.90
N GLU A 656 9.32 -10.15 24.86
CA GLU A 656 9.77 -11.41 24.26
C GLU A 656 9.95 -11.27 22.74
N GLU A 657 10.94 -11.99 22.21
CA GLU A 657 11.15 -12.10 20.77
C GLU A 657 9.96 -12.77 20.08
N ALA A 658 9.73 -12.40 18.81
CA ALA A 658 8.70 -13.02 18.00
C ALA A 658 9.00 -14.52 17.79
N LYS A 659 7.98 -15.36 18.00
CA LYS A 659 8.07 -16.82 17.93
C LYS A 659 6.93 -17.39 17.10
N GLN A 660 7.19 -18.54 16.47
CA GLN A 660 6.14 -19.39 15.92
C GLN A 660 5.82 -20.48 16.95
N LEU A 661 4.59 -20.50 17.45
CA LEU A 661 4.13 -21.42 18.49
C LEU A 661 3.29 -22.53 17.88
N ALA A 662 3.55 -23.76 18.30
CA ALA A 662 2.61 -24.86 18.09
C ALA A 662 1.33 -24.61 18.92
N TRP A 663 0.24 -25.24 18.53
CA TRP A 663 -1.07 -25.06 19.20
C TRP A 663 -1.02 -25.27 20.72
N GLU A 664 -0.34 -26.32 21.20
CA GLU A 664 -0.26 -26.57 22.64
C GLU A 664 0.60 -25.55 23.39
N ASP A 665 1.60 -24.95 22.74
CA ASP A 665 2.41 -23.88 23.35
C ASP A 665 1.65 -22.56 23.39
N TRP A 666 0.83 -22.28 22.37
CA TRP A 666 -0.13 -21.18 22.38
C TRP A 666 -1.10 -21.30 23.56
N ARG A 667 -1.62 -22.51 23.82
CA ARG A 667 -2.54 -22.76 24.95
C ARG A 667 -1.91 -22.56 26.32
N LYS A 668 -0.62 -22.81 26.47
CA LYS A 668 0.12 -22.53 27.72
C LYS A 668 0.19 -21.05 28.06
N LEU A 669 -0.05 -20.15 27.09
CA LEU A 669 -0.12 -18.71 27.32
C LEU A 669 -1.49 -18.24 27.83
N GLY A 670 -2.46 -19.15 28.04
CA GLY A 670 -3.80 -18.84 28.52
C GLY A 670 -4.80 -18.45 27.43
N ALA A 671 -4.47 -18.73 26.16
CA ALA A 671 -5.37 -18.55 25.02
C ALA A 671 -5.89 -19.91 24.53
N ASP A 672 -7.08 -19.94 23.93
CA ASP A 672 -7.72 -21.15 23.37
C ASP A 672 -7.79 -22.32 24.37
N GLU A 673 -7.98 -22.03 25.66
CA GLU A 673 -8.07 -23.03 26.73
C GLU A 673 -9.21 -24.02 26.49
N HIS A 674 -10.36 -23.52 26.04
CA HIS A 674 -11.62 -24.25 25.82
C HIS A 674 -11.89 -24.55 24.34
N SER A 675 -11.05 -24.04 23.43
CA SER A 675 -11.13 -24.34 22.00
C SER A 675 -10.88 -25.82 21.69
N GLN A 676 -11.47 -26.32 20.61
CA GLN A 676 -11.40 -27.73 20.21
C GLN A 676 -10.75 -27.89 18.84
N PHE A 677 -9.79 -28.81 18.76
CA PHE A 677 -9.28 -29.29 17.49
C PHE A 677 -10.16 -30.43 16.97
N ALA A 678 -11.14 -30.13 16.11
CA ALA A 678 -12.15 -31.09 15.67
C ALA A 678 -12.77 -30.72 14.31
N ASP A 679 -13.19 -31.74 13.54
CA ASP A 679 -13.97 -31.56 12.31
C ASP A 679 -15.32 -30.88 12.63
N PRO A 680 -15.63 -29.70 12.07
CA PRO A 680 -16.88 -28.99 12.33
C PRO A 680 -18.11 -29.69 11.76
N ARG A 681 -17.97 -30.76 10.96
CA ARG A 681 -19.09 -31.52 10.35
C ARG A 681 -19.94 -30.65 9.43
N PHE A 682 -19.31 -29.97 8.47
CA PHE A 682 -20.02 -29.27 7.41
C PHE A 682 -20.84 -30.22 6.53
N VAL A 683 -21.91 -29.71 5.91
CA VAL A 683 -22.78 -30.46 5.00
C VAL A 683 -22.05 -30.82 3.71
N ASP A 684 -21.44 -29.84 3.04
CA ASP A 684 -20.68 -30.05 1.80
C ASP A 684 -19.64 -28.92 1.57
N PRO A 685 -18.51 -28.95 2.30
CA PRO A 685 -17.50 -27.90 2.24
C PRO A 685 -16.80 -27.81 0.87
N ALA A 686 -16.80 -28.89 0.08
CA ALA A 686 -16.21 -28.91 -1.26
C ALA A 686 -16.96 -28.01 -2.27
N ASN A 687 -18.26 -27.78 -2.03
CA ASN A 687 -19.09 -26.86 -2.80
C ASN A 687 -19.43 -25.57 -2.02
N HIS A 688 -18.62 -25.23 -1.02
CA HIS A 688 -18.79 -24.07 -0.14
C HIS A 688 -20.11 -24.07 0.68
N ASP A 689 -20.70 -25.24 0.94
CA ASP A 689 -21.85 -25.38 1.85
C ASP A 689 -21.36 -25.64 3.28
N TYR A 690 -21.18 -24.55 4.01
CA TYR A 690 -20.68 -24.55 5.39
C TYR A 690 -21.79 -24.62 6.45
N ARG A 691 -22.99 -25.09 6.08
CA ARG A 691 -24.00 -25.45 7.08
C ARG A 691 -23.48 -26.59 7.96
N LEU A 692 -23.83 -26.57 9.24
CA LEU A 692 -23.41 -27.60 10.20
C LEU A 692 -24.43 -28.73 10.26
N ARG A 693 -23.92 -29.96 10.43
CA ARG A 693 -24.72 -31.10 10.85
C ARG A 693 -25.04 -31.01 12.35
N ASP A 694 -26.13 -31.64 12.78
CA ASP A 694 -26.63 -31.58 14.17
C ASP A 694 -25.63 -32.10 15.21
N ASP A 695 -24.70 -32.98 14.80
CA ASP A 695 -23.66 -33.57 15.65
C ASP A 695 -22.35 -32.77 15.68
N SER A 696 -22.33 -31.57 15.10
CA SER A 696 -21.15 -30.71 15.03
C SER A 696 -20.59 -30.35 16.42
N PRO A 697 -19.26 -30.46 16.64
CA PRO A 697 -18.62 -30.02 17.88
C PRO A 697 -18.74 -28.50 18.10
N ALA A 698 -18.79 -27.70 17.04
CA ALA A 698 -18.91 -26.24 17.15
C ALA A 698 -20.22 -25.83 17.85
N LEU A 699 -21.32 -26.57 17.62
CA LEU A 699 -22.61 -26.32 18.30
C LEU A 699 -22.48 -26.48 19.83
N LYS A 700 -21.64 -27.40 20.31
CA LYS A 700 -21.38 -27.61 21.74
C LYS A 700 -20.56 -26.48 22.37
N LEU A 701 -19.71 -25.83 21.59
CA LEU A 701 -18.96 -24.62 21.98
C LEU A 701 -19.83 -23.36 21.99
N GLY A 702 -21.10 -23.47 21.58
CA GLY A 702 -22.05 -22.36 21.57
C GLY A 702 -22.21 -21.67 20.21
N PHE A 703 -21.57 -22.18 19.15
CA PHE A 703 -21.80 -21.71 17.78
C PHE A 703 -23.28 -21.79 17.42
N LYS A 704 -23.78 -20.79 16.70
CA LYS A 704 -25.15 -20.63 16.22
C LYS A 704 -25.18 -20.76 14.70
N PRO A 705 -26.09 -21.58 14.12
CA PRO A 705 -26.21 -21.71 12.68
C PRO A 705 -26.38 -20.37 11.95
N ILE A 706 -25.69 -20.22 10.83
CA ILE A 706 -25.76 -19.05 9.95
C ILE A 706 -26.95 -19.23 8.98
N PRO A 707 -27.77 -18.19 8.73
CA PRO A 707 -28.95 -18.26 7.87
C PRO A 707 -28.59 -18.15 6.37
N PHE A 708 -27.91 -19.17 5.83
CA PHE A 708 -27.41 -19.19 4.44
C PHE A 708 -28.50 -18.91 3.38
N ASP A 709 -29.74 -19.34 3.62
CA ASP A 709 -30.90 -19.14 2.74
C ASP A 709 -31.31 -17.67 2.57
N LYS A 710 -30.80 -16.79 3.43
CA LYS A 710 -31.10 -15.35 3.44
C LYS A 710 -29.97 -14.48 2.94
N ILE A 711 -28.80 -15.03 2.61
CA ILE A 711 -27.63 -14.25 2.21
C ILE A 711 -27.68 -13.96 0.71
N GLY A 712 -27.38 -12.72 0.34
CA GLY A 712 -27.33 -12.25 -1.04
C GLY A 712 -28.64 -11.68 -1.56
N PRO A 713 -28.69 -11.32 -2.86
CA PRO A 713 -29.88 -10.79 -3.49
C PRO A 713 -31.04 -11.80 -3.54
N TYR A 714 -32.26 -11.30 -3.51
CA TYR A 714 -33.49 -12.11 -3.56
C TYR A 714 -34.50 -11.55 -4.57
N GLN A 715 -35.40 -12.42 -5.04
CA GLN A 715 -36.45 -12.04 -5.97
C GLN A 715 -37.45 -11.09 -5.28
N ASP A 716 -37.65 -9.91 -5.86
CA ASP A 716 -38.56 -8.89 -5.34
C ASP A 716 -39.10 -8.03 -6.50
N GLU A 717 -40.30 -7.47 -6.37
CA GLU A 717 -40.87 -6.57 -7.38
C GLU A 717 -40.14 -5.23 -7.51
N LEU A 718 -39.35 -4.85 -6.50
CA LEU A 718 -38.50 -3.67 -6.48
C LEU A 718 -37.11 -3.95 -7.04
N ARG A 719 -36.81 -5.19 -7.49
CA ARG A 719 -35.53 -5.55 -8.09
C ARG A 719 -35.49 -5.21 -9.58
N ALA A 720 -34.42 -4.56 -10.02
CA ALA A 720 -34.21 -4.12 -11.40
C ALA A 720 -34.06 -5.30 -12.38
N SER A 721 -33.54 -6.44 -11.93
CA SER A 721 -33.35 -7.65 -12.76
C SER A 721 -33.40 -8.92 -11.91
N TRP A 722 -33.99 -10.01 -12.46
CA TRP A 722 -34.01 -11.33 -11.84
C TRP A 722 -34.13 -12.44 -12.92
N PRO A 723 -33.43 -13.59 -12.80
CA PRO A 723 -32.37 -13.87 -11.83
C PRO A 723 -31.18 -12.93 -12.02
N VAL A 724 -30.39 -12.73 -10.97
CA VAL A 724 -29.14 -11.98 -11.07
C VAL A 724 -28.15 -12.78 -11.92
N VAL A 725 -27.55 -12.12 -12.91
CA VAL A 725 -26.50 -12.67 -13.74
C VAL A 725 -25.28 -11.78 -13.56
N GLU A 726 -24.19 -12.34 -13.04
CA GLU A 726 -22.93 -11.62 -12.93
C GLU A 726 -22.29 -11.43 -14.31
N GLU A 727 -21.86 -10.21 -14.60
CA GLU A 727 -21.22 -9.87 -15.88
C GLU A 727 -19.71 -10.19 -15.90
N SER A 728 -19.14 -10.71 -14.81
CA SER A 728 -17.68 -10.63 -14.56
C SER A 728 -16.80 -11.47 -15.49
N GLU A 729 -15.75 -10.83 -16.02
CA GLU A 729 -14.56 -11.49 -16.59
C GLU A 729 -13.60 -11.99 -15.48
N ALA A 730 -13.58 -11.34 -14.31
CA ALA A 730 -12.71 -11.69 -13.18
C ALA A 730 -13.05 -13.05 -12.55
N SER A 731 -14.34 -13.42 -12.48
CA SER A 731 -14.77 -14.76 -12.02
C SER A 731 -14.21 -15.91 -12.85
N ARG A 732 -13.77 -15.63 -14.09
CA ARG A 732 -13.14 -16.63 -14.97
C ARG A 732 -11.62 -16.70 -14.82
N ASN A 733 -10.97 -15.68 -14.24
CA ASN A 733 -9.54 -15.42 -14.38
C ASN A 733 -8.76 -15.12 -13.08
N ALA A 734 -9.38 -15.14 -11.88
CA ALA A 734 -8.72 -14.88 -10.61
C ALA A 734 -7.70 -15.97 -10.21
N ARG A 735 -6.59 -16.07 -10.96
CA ARG A 735 -5.41 -16.86 -10.64
C ARG A 735 -4.35 -15.96 -10.02
N PRO A 736 -3.40 -16.51 -9.24
CA PRO A 736 -2.21 -15.78 -8.88
C PRO A 736 -1.54 -15.22 -10.13
N VAL A 737 -1.22 -13.92 -10.12
CA VAL A 737 -0.52 -13.24 -11.21
C VAL A 737 0.72 -12.60 -10.64
N LYS A 738 1.85 -12.81 -11.30
CA LYS A 738 3.08 -12.07 -11.05
C LYS A 738 3.47 -11.32 -12.31
N ARG A 739 3.74 -10.03 -12.14
CA ARG A 739 4.29 -9.15 -13.18
C ARG A 739 5.58 -8.56 -12.69
N PHE A 740 6.45 -8.22 -13.61
CA PHE A 740 7.63 -7.47 -13.27
C PHE A 740 7.93 -6.44 -14.34
N VAL A 741 8.59 -5.37 -13.92
CA VAL A 741 9.19 -4.38 -14.81
C VAL A 741 10.66 -4.26 -14.46
N GLN A 742 11.49 -4.24 -15.50
CA GLN A 742 12.89 -3.83 -15.36
C GLN A 742 12.96 -2.34 -15.63
N LEU A 743 13.45 -1.59 -14.65
CA LEU A 743 13.61 -0.15 -14.76
C LEU A 743 15.00 0.20 -15.30
N PRO A 744 15.13 1.23 -16.15
CA PRO A 744 16.42 1.71 -16.60
C PRO A 744 17.38 1.99 -15.45
N GLY A 745 18.61 1.45 -15.53
CA GLY A 745 19.66 1.65 -14.52
C GLY A 745 19.71 0.56 -13.45
N TYR A 746 18.67 -0.28 -13.35
CA TYR A 746 18.57 -1.37 -12.37
C TYR A 746 18.76 -2.75 -12.99
N GLU A 747 18.94 -2.87 -14.31
CA GLU A 747 19.04 -4.18 -14.96
C GLU A 747 20.30 -4.93 -14.52
N PRO A 748 20.21 -6.26 -14.27
CA PRO A 748 21.37 -7.09 -13.99
C PRO A 748 22.38 -7.05 -15.15
N ILE A 749 23.67 -7.07 -14.82
CA ILE A 749 24.75 -7.08 -15.81
C ILE A 749 25.41 -8.45 -15.89
N PRO A 750 26.05 -8.81 -17.03
CA PRO A 750 26.81 -10.06 -17.15
C PRO A 750 27.92 -10.16 -16.10
N ALA A 751 28.08 -11.33 -15.50
CA ALA A 751 29.20 -11.59 -14.61
C ALA A 751 30.51 -11.74 -15.39
N ARG A 752 31.56 -11.07 -14.90
CA ARG A 752 32.92 -11.14 -15.43
C ARG A 752 33.89 -11.15 -14.27
N GLU A 753 34.99 -11.88 -14.41
CA GLU A 753 36.05 -11.90 -13.38
C GLU A 753 36.68 -10.51 -13.18
N PHE A 754 36.88 -9.74 -14.25
CA PHE A 754 37.31 -8.34 -14.17
C PHE A 754 36.82 -7.54 -15.39
N VAL A 755 36.61 -6.24 -15.19
CA VAL A 755 36.29 -5.28 -16.25
C VAL A 755 37.37 -4.22 -16.30
N LEU A 756 38.13 -4.23 -17.39
CA LEU A 756 39.19 -3.25 -17.62
C LEU A 756 38.55 -1.93 -18.03
N ARG A 757 38.90 -0.86 -17.32
CA ARG A 757 38.52 0.53 -17.62
C ARG A 757 39.76 1.43 -17.47
N THR A 758 39.64 2.72 -17.77
CA THR A 758 40.78 3.66 -17.81
C THR A 758 41.29 4.11 -16.44
N GLY A 759 40.68 3.66 -15.34
CA GLY A 759 40.85 4.19 -13.99
C GLY A 759 42.07 3.74 -13.16
N ALA A 760 43.06 3.03 -13.73
CA ALA A 760 44.25 2.54 -13.01
C ALA A 760 45.61 2.97 -13.60
N GLY A 761 45.60 3.88 -14.59
CA GLY A 761 46.80 4.24 -15.35
C GLY A 761 47.88 4.93 -14.54
N ASN A 762 47.51 5.72 -13.51
CA ASN A 762 48.44 6.54 -12.75
C ASN A 762 49.34 5.69 -11.84
N THR A 763 48.74 4.74 -11.13
CA THR A 763 49.41 3.81 -10.22
C THR A 763 50.37 2.91 -10.98
N PHE A 764 49.92 2.27 -12.06
CA PHE A 764 50.77 1.37 -12.82
C PHE A 764 51.89 2.10 -13.56
N ALA A 765 51.68 3.36 -13.97
CA ALA A 765 52.76 4.20 -14.48
C ALA A 765 53.80 4.54 -13.39
N LYS A 766 53.37 4.83 -12.15
CA LYS A 766 54.28 5.04 -11.01
C LYS A 766 55.08 3.76 -10.67
N LEU A 767 54.41 2.60 -10.64
CA LEU A 767 55.05 1.29 -10.43
C LEU A 767 56.08 0.97 -11.52
N ALA A 768 55.73 1.17 -12.79
CA ALA A 768 56.66 0.95 -13.91
C ALA A 768 57.87 1.89 -13.87
N ALA A 769 57.70 3.09 -13.31
CA ALA A 769 58.78 4.06 -13.13
C ALA A 769 59.61 3.86 -11.84
N GLY A 770 59.33 2.83 -11.03
CA GLY A 770 60.04 2.58 -9.77
C GLY A 770 59.76 3.62 -8.69
N LYS A 771 58.64 4.36 -8.76
CA LYS A 771 58.27 5.36 -7.76
C LYS A 771 57.54 4.72 -6.57
N PRO A 772 57.57 5.33 -5.37
CA PRO A 772 56.77 4.89 -4.24
C PRO A 772 55.28 4.89 -4.58
N VAL A 773 54.56 3.87 -4.12
CA VAL A 773 53.12 3.70 -4.31
C VAL A 773 52.48 3.30 -2.99
N LYS A 774 51.47 4.06 -2.56
CA LYS A 774 50.64 3.75 -1.40
C LYS A 774 49.32 3.13 -1.85
N VAL A 775 49.05 1.91 -1.40
CA VAL A 775 47.82 1.18 -1.73
C VAL A 775 46.92 1.14 -0.50
N ALA A 776 45.78 1.83 -0.58
CA ALA A 776 44.74 1.77 0.43
C ALA A 776 43.75 0.63 0.17
N TYR A 777 43.34 -0.03 1.25
CA TYR A 777 42.21 -0.95 1.24
C TYR A 777 41.08 -0.38 2.10
N PHE A 778 39.93 -0.18 1.48
CA PHE A 778 38.75 0.43 2.09
C PHE A 778 37.55 -0.53 1.96
N GLY A 779 37.24 -1.24 3.05
CA GLY A 779 36.21 -2.29 3.04
C GLY A 779 35.78 -2.79 4.43
N GLY A 780 34.83 -3.73 4.48
CA GLY A 780 34.20 -4.25 5.71
C GLY A 780 34.96 -5.35 6.47
N GLY A 781 36.28 -5.44 6.29
CA GLY A 781 37.14 -6.17 7.22
C GLY A 781 37.05 -7.71 7.23
N ILE A 782 36.43 -8.34 6.23
CA ILE A 782 36.35 -9.82 6.09
C ILE A 782 37.69 -10.50 5.75
N HIS A 783 38.84 -9.95 6.16
CA HIS A 783 40.17 -10.42 5.77
C HIS A 783 41.05 -10.70 7.00
N SER A 784 41.74 -11.85 7.02
CA SER A 784 42.77 -12.13 8.02
C SER A 784 44.05 -11.32 7.75
N ALA A 785 44.94 -11.22 8.74
CA ALA A 785 46.22 -10.52 8.60
C ALA A 785 47.07 -11.07 7.43
N ASP A 786 46.99 -12.38 7.18
CA ASP A 786 47.65 -13.08 6.06
C ASP A 786 46.70 -13.37 4.86
N GLY A 787 45.58 -12.64 4.79
CA GLY A 787 44.51 -12.86 3.82
C GLY A 787 44.85 -12.42 2.39
N TRP A 788 43.86 -12.50 1.51
CA TRP A 788 43.99 -12.21 0.08
C TRP A 788 44.65 -10.86 -0.25
N ARG A 789 44.37 -9.84 0.57
CA ARG A 789 44.93 -8.48 0.41
C ARG A 789 46.45 -8.48 0.60
N ALA A 790 46.94 -9.12 1.66
CA ALA A 790 48.37 -9.24 1.94
C ALA A 790 49.06 -10.06 0.85
N GLN A 791 48.41 -11.13 0.37
CA GLN A 791 48.90 -11.97 -0.72
C GLN A 791 48.99 -11.22 -2.06
N ALA A 792 47.97 -10.42 -2.41
CA ALA A 792 47.97 -9.60 -3.62
C ALA A 792 49.05 -8.51 -3.59
N LEU A 793 49.23 -7.82 -2.44
CA LEU A 793 50.29 -6.82 -2.27
C LEU A 793 51.69 -7.44 -2.32
N LYS A 794 51.87 -8.64 -1.76
CA LYS A 794 53.12 -9.40 -1.88
C LYS A 794 53.44 -9.67 -3.35
N GLY A 795 52.49 -10.18 -4.13
CA GLY A 795 52.68 -10.41 -5.56
C GLY A 795 53.02 -9.12 -6.33
N LEU A 796 52.41 -7.99 -5.96
CA LEU A 796 52.72 -6.69 -6.57
C LEU A 796 54.15 -6.22 -6.26
N ARG A 797 54.62 -6.42 -5.01
CA ARG A 797 56.02 -6.13 -4.58
C ARG A 797 57.04 -7.00 -5.29
N GLU A 798 56.75 -8.28 -5.45
CA GLU A 798 57.61 -9.22 -6.18
C GLU A 798 57.73 -8.82 -7.67
N LYS A 799 56.63 -8.30 -8.26
CA LYS A 799 56.60 -7.87 -9.66
C LYS A 799 57.28 -6.50 -9.90
N TYR A 800 57.18 -5.58 -8.94
CA TYR A 800 57.77 -4.24 -9.03
C TYR A 800 58.79 -3.99 -7.91
N PRO A 801 59.92 -4.72 -7.89
CA PRO A 801 60.89 -4.66 -6.79
C PRO A 801 61.62 -3.30 -6.70
N ALA A 802 61.54 -2.46 -7.74
CA ALA A 802 62.11 -1.11 -7.77
C ALA A 802 61.20 -0.05 -7.10
N SER A 803 59.91 -0.37 -6.86
CA SER A 803 58.97 0.54 -6.22
C SER A 803 58.76 0.17 -4.75
N GLU A 804 58.79 1.17 -3.87
CA GLU A 804 58.34 0.99 -2.49
C GLU A 804 56.80 0.95 -2.45
N ILE A 805 56.23 -0.20 -2.10
CA ILE A 805 54.76 -0.38 -2.03
C ILE A 805 54.30 -0.48 -0.58
N THR A 806 53.68 0.58 -0.11
CA THR A 806 53.21 0.73 1.27
C THR A 806 51.71 0.51 1.35
N GLU A 807 51.28 -0.21 2.37
CA GLU A 807 49.86 -0.49 2.60
C GLU A 807 49.25 0.57 3.51
N ILE A 808 48.06 1.05 3.14
CA ILE A 808 47.14 1.77 4.02
C ILE A 808 45.96 0.84 4.31
N ASN A 809 45.93 0.24 5.49
CA ASN A 809 44.75 -0.48 5.93
C ASN A 809 43.70 0.55 6.38
N ALA A 810 42.54 0.60 5.73
CA ALA A 810 41.36 1.36 6.14
C ALA A 810 40.11 0.46 6.25
N GLY A 811 40.32 -0.85 6.46
CA GLY A 811 39.26 -1.81 6.73
C GLY A 811 38.77 -1.78 8.18
N ILE A 812 37.46 -1.99 8.37
CA ILE A 812 36.77 -2.10 9.67
C ILE A 812 36.02 -3.43 9.69
N CYS A 813 36.29 -4.29 10.69
CA CYS A 813 35.79 -5.67 10.76
C CYS A 813 34.51 -5.85 11.60
N ASP A 814 34.16 -4.86 12.43
CA ASP A 814 33.01 -4.93 13.31
C ASP A 814 31.72 -4.46 12.60
N CYS A 815 30.59 -4.63 13.27
CA CYS A 815 29.18 -4.42 12.89
C CYS A 815 28.78 -3.15 12.11
N VAL A 816 29.73 -2.27 11.80
CA VAL A 816 29.53 -1.12 10.94
C VAL A 816 29.72 -1.54 9.47
N ARG A 817 28.75 -2.31 8.97
CA ARG A 817 28.84 -2.96 7.65
C ARG A 817 28.37 -2.03 6.54
N GLY A 818 29.06 -2.09 5.41
CA GLY A 818 28.61 -1.52 4.16
C GLY A 818 29.17 -0.14 3.80
N SER A 819 28.83 0.29 2.60
CA SER A 819 29.23 1.57 2.03
C SER A 819 28.48 2.75 2.63
N GLY A 820 27.23 2.53 3.06
CA GLY A 820 26.31 3.50 3.67
C GLY A 820 26.94 4.34 4.78
N PHE A 821 27.60 3.67 5.71
CA PHE A 821 28.33 4.34 6.78
C PHE A 821 29.76 4.72 6.38
N SER A 822 30.46 3.83 5.67
CA SER A 822 31.88 4.00 5.42
C SER A 822 32.20 5.28 4.63
N VAL A 823 31.30 5.74 3.77
CA VAL A 823 31.50 6.97 2.99
C VAL A 823 31.79 8.22 3.85
N TYR A 824 31.31 8.30 5.10
CA TYR A 824 31.58 9.43 5.99
C TYR A 824 33.05 9.49 6.44
N ARG A 825 33.69 8.33 6.67
CA ARG A 825 35.07 8.22 7.16
C ARG A 825 36.11 8.17 6.04
N PHE A 826 35.70 8.14 4.77
CA PHE A 826 36.62 7.96 3.65
C PHE A 826 37.72 9.04 3.61
N ALA A 827 37.36 10.30 3.82
CA ALA A 827 38.33 11.39 3.90
C ALA A 827 39.34 11.23 5.05
N HIS A 828 38.85 10.82 6.23
CA HIS A 828 39.64 10.63 7.44
C HIS A 828 40.59 9.43 7.33
N ASP A 829 40.06 8.26 7.00
CA ASP A 829 40.79 6.99 7.06
C ASP A 829 41.68 6.76 5.83
N VAL A 830 41.29 7.30 4.66
CA VAL A 830 41.96 7.03 3.38
C VAL A 830 42.64 8.28 2.85
N LEU A 831 41.89 9.35 2.56
CA LEU A 831 42.44 10.50 1.84
C LEU A 831 43.54 11.25 2.60
N LYS A 832 43.44 11.33 3.94
CA LYS A 832 44.47 11.91 4.82
C LYS A 832 45.85 11.24 4.65
N GLN A 833 45.89 9.98 4.21
CA GLN A 833 47.12 9.20 4.03
C GLN A 833 47.74 9.35 2.61
N GLN A 834 47.06 10.08 1.71
CA GLN A 834 47.47 10.36 0.33
C GLN A 834 47.77 9.07 -0.47
N PRO A 835 46.77 8.19 -0.68
CA PRO A 835 46.96 6.94 -1.43
C PRO A 835 47.16 7.21 -2.92
N ASP A 836 47.82 6.29 -3.62
CA ASP A 836 47.89 6.28 -5.09
C ASP A 836 46.81 5.38 -5.69
N LEU A 837 46.52 4.25 -5.02
CA LEU A 837 45.49 3.28 -5.39
C LEU A 837 44.59 2.98 -4.20
N VAL A 838 43.28 2.98 -4.40
CA VAL A 838 42.30 2.56 -3.38
C VAL A 838 41.50 1.37 -3.88
N LEU A 839 41.59 0.24 -3.17
CA LEU A 839 40.72 -0.91 -3.33
C LEU A 839 39.46 -0.70 -2.50
N VAL A 840 38.29 -0.71 -3.13
CA VAL A 840 36.99 -0.52 -2.46
C VAL A 840 36.21 -1.83 -2.47
N ASP A 841 35.87 -2.37 -1.29
CA ASP A 841 35.15 -3.64 -1.12
C ASP A 841 34.11 -3.58 0.01
N PHE A 842 32.85 -3.36 -0.35
CA PHE A 842 31.72 -3.60 0.56
C PHE A 842 30.62 -4.44 -0.08
N ALA A 843 30.87 -5.13 -1.19
CA ALA A 843 29.80 -5.86 -1.89
C ALA A 843 29.21 -7.00 -1.03
N SER A 844 30.02 -7.70 -0.24
CA SER A 844 29.54 -8.71 0.71
C SER A 844 28.81 -8.10 1.90
N ASP A 845 29.15 -6.87 2.27
CA ASP A 845 28.57 -6.16 3.41
C ASP A 845 27.26 -5.45 3.04
N ASP A 846 27.14 -4.95 1.81
CA ASP A 846 25.97 -4.28 1.25
C ASP A 846 24.92 -5.26 0.68
N PHE A 847 25.03 -6.56 0.95
CA PHE A 847 24.13 -7.58 0.37
C PHE A 847 22.64 -7.40 0.72
N GLN A 848 22.34 -6.62 1.76
CA GLN A 848 20.98 -6.25 2.19
C GLN A 848 20.66 -4.77 1.93
N THR A 849 21.63 -4.00 1.46
CA THR A 849 21.46 -2.60 1.11
C THR A 849 20.82 -2.51 -0.27
N ASP A 850 19.84 -1.63 -0.43
CA ASP A 850 19.22 -1.41 -1.73
C ASP A 850 20.22 -0.79 -2.72
N ALA A 851 20.03 -1.07 -4.01
CA ALA A 851 20.94 -0.65 -5.07
C ALA A 851 21.13 0.87 -5.14
N ARG A 852 20.08 1.65 -4.85
CA ARG A 852 20.12 3.12 -4.89
C ARG A 852 21.03 3.66 -3.79
N THR A 853 20.86 3.18 -2.56
CA THR A 853 21.72 3.54 -1.42
C THR A 853 23.18 3.19 -1.71
N ILE A 854 23.47 2.01 -2.26
CA ILE A 854 24.83 1.61 -2.68
C ILE A 854 25.39 2.59 -3.72
N GLN A 855 24.60 2.96 -4.73
CA GLN A 855 25.06 3.87 -5.78
C GLN A 855 25.39 5.27 -5.21
N ARG A 856 24.55 5.82 -4.33
CA ARG A 856 24.78 7.14 -3.68
C ARG A 856 26.08 7.16 -2.89
N THR A 857 26.36 6.11 -2.14
CA THR A 857 27.48 6.04 -1.20
C THR A 857 28.79 5.78 -1.92
N ILE A 858 28.80 4.85 -2.87
CA ILE A 858 29.99 4.50 -3.66
C ILE A 858 30.32 5.59 -4.68
N GLU A 859 29.32 6.25 -5.26
CA GLU A 859 29.54 7.47 -6.01
C GLU A 859 30.15 8.56 -5.12
N GLY A 860 29.65 8.71 -3.88
CA GLY A 860 30.23 9.61 -2.89
C GLY A 860 31.72 9.35 -2.67
N VAL A 861 32.13 8.08 -2.50
CA VAL A 861 33.55 7.67 -2.38
C VAL A 861 34.35 8.08 -3.62
N ALA A 862 33.86 7.76 -4.82
CA ALA A 862 34.56 8.08 -6.06
C ALA A 862 34.76 9.60 -6.25
N ARG A 863 33.71 10.38 -5.96
CA ARG A 863 33.73 11.84 -6.08
C ARG A 863 34.62 12.49 -5.02
N GLN A 864 34.58 12.01 -3.77
CA GLN A 864 35.49 12.48 -2.73
C GLN A 864 36.95 12.25 -3.11
N ALA A 865 37.29 11.07 -3.66
CA ALA A 865 38.66 10.76 -4.08
C ALA A 865 39.16 11.75 -5.13
N TRP A 866 38.43 11.90 -6.23
CA TRP A 866 38.89 12.72 -7.37
C TRP A 866 38.73 14.22 -7.17
N LYS A 867 37.91 14.64 -6.20
CA LYS A 867 37.89 16.02 -5.73
C LYS A 867 39.09 16.35 -4.84
N ALA A 868 39.57 15.38 -4.05
CA ALA A 868 40.75 15.55 -3.22
C ALA A 868 42.04 15.49 -4.03
N ASP A 869 42.17 14.50 -4.91
CA ASP A 869 43.30 14.36 -5.84
C ASP A 869 42.86 13.54 -7.07
N PRO A 870 42.84 14.14 -8.28
CA PRO A 870 42.42 13.47 -9.50
C PRO A 870 43.42 12.41 -9.99
N ASP A 871 44.62 12.30 -9.40
CA ASP A 871 45.58 11.25 -9.76
C ASP A 871 45.36 9.95 -8.96
N ILE A 872 44.46 9.94 -7.96
CA ILE A 872 44.10 8.73 -7.19
C ILE A 872 43.36 7.75 -8.08
N ASP A 873 43.92 6.56 -8.25
CA ASP A 873 43.23 5.46 -8.91
C ASP A 873 42.31 4.71 -7.95
N LEU A 874 41.15 4.32 -8.45
CA LEU A 874 40.20 3.48 -7.72
C LEU A 874 40.12 2.12 -8.39
N LEU A 875 39.98 1.07 -7.57
CA LEU A 875 39.67 -0.26 -8.04
C LEU A 875 38.55 -0.85 -7.19
N PHE A 876 37.41 -1.13 -7.82
CA PHE A 876 36.32 -1.81 -7.12
C PHE A 876 36.59 -3.32 -7.10
N VAL A 877 36.50 -3.94 -5.94
CA VAL A 877 36.69 -5.39 -5.80
C VAL A 877 35.51 -5.98 -5.06
N TYR A 878 35.04 -7.15 -5.51
CA TYR A 878 33.79 -7.72 -5.02
C TYR A 878 34.02 -9.07 -4.36
N ALA A 879 33.97 -9.10 -3.03
CA ALA A 879 34.00 -10.36 -2.30
C ALA A 879 32.70 -11.18 -2.50
N PHE A 880 32.87 -12.50 -2.56
CA PHE A 880 31.80 -13.50 -2.50
C PHE A 880 31.08 -13.48 -1.14
N ARG A 881 29.79 -13.78 -1.20
CA ARG A 881 28.94 -14.13 -0.08
C ARG A 881 28.02 -15.27 -0.50
N LEU A 882 27.74 -16.20 0.43
CA LEU A 882 26.68 -17.19 0.24
C LEU A 882 25.36 -16.50 -0.14
N GLY A 883 24.73 -16.99 -1.21
CA GLY A 883 23.58 -16.42 -1.89
C GLY A 883 23.93 -15.83 -3.26
N PHE A 884 25.17 -15.37 -3.48
CA PHE A 884 25.59 -14.79 -4.75
C PHE A 884 25.75 -15.83 -5.86
N GLU A 885 25.98 -17.10 -5.52
CA GLU A 885 26.15 -18.19 -6.48
C GLU A 885 24.96 -18.36 -7.43
N THR A 886 23.75 -17.99 -7.00
CA THR A 886 22.54 -18.11 -7.81
C THR A 886 22.59 -17.18 -9.04
N ALA A 887 22.89 -15.89 -8.83
CA ALA A 887 23.02 -14.94 -9.93
C ALA A 887 24.18 -15.34 -10.87
N TYR A 888 25.30 -15.78 -10.30
CA TYR A 888 26.43 -16.25 -11.10
C TYR A 888 26.08 -17.46 -11.95
N ALA A 889 25.27 -18.41 -11.44
CA ALA A 889 24.79 -19.58 -12.17
C ALA A 889 24.09 -19.20 -13.47
N ASP A 890 23.36 -18.09 -13.47
CA ASP A 890 22.68 -17.53 -14.63
C ASP A 890 23.59 -16.68 -15.54
N GLY A 891 24.89 -16.60 -15.22
CA GLY A 891 25.86 -15.77 -15.93
C GLY A 891 25.74 -14.27 -15.61
N LEU A 892 25.03 -13.91 -14.52
CA LEU A 892 24.76 -12.54 -14.12
C LEU A 892 25.50 -12.16 -12.83
N SER A 893 25.77 -10.87 -12.67
CA SER A 893 26.30 -10.33 -11.41
C SER A 893 25.17 -10.20 -10.38
N PRO A 894 25.43 -10.47 -9.09
CA PRO A 894 24.48 -10.16 -8.01
C PRO A 894 24.02 -8.71 -8.03
N ALA A 895 22.83 -8.43 -7.49
CA ALA A 895 22.26 -7.08 -7.47
C ALA A 895 23.21 -6.03 -6.86
N THR A 896 23.88 -6.38 -5.75
CA THR A 896 24.89 -5.53 -5.12
C THR A 896 26.04 -5.23 -6.08
N VAL A 897 26.65 -6.25 -6.71
CA VAL A 897 27.75 -6.06 -7.67
C VAL A 897 27.31 -5.22 -8.87
N THR A 898 26.10 -5.45 -9.37
CA THR A 898 25.49 -4.65 -10.44
C THR A 898 25.45 -3.17 -10.06
N ALA A 899 25.02 -2.83 -8.84
CA ALA A 899 24.95 -1.45 -8.37
C ALA A 899 26.33 -0.75 -8.37
N TYR A 900 27.38 -1.45 -7.91
CA TYR A 900 28.76 -0.94 -7.97
C TYR A 900 29.24 -0.73 -9.39
N GLU A 901 28.96 -1.68 -10.28
CA GLU A 901 29.41 -1.64 -11.67
C GLU A 901 28.76 -0.51 -12.47
N ARG A 902 27.55 -0.07 -12.11
CA ARG A 902 26.93 1.15 -12.69
C ARG A 902 27.74 2.41 -12.35
N VAL A 903 28.17 2.54 -11.10
CA VAL A 903 29.08 3.62 -10.70
C VAL A 903 30.43 3.46 -11.41
N ALA A 904 30.96 2.23 -11.46
CA ALA A 904 32.23 1.94 -12.11
C ALA A 904 32.23 2.31 -13.59
N GLU A 905 31.14 2.02 -14.30
CA GLU A 905 30.92 2.41 -15.69
C GLU A 905 30.84 3.93 -15.86
N ARG A 906 30.05 4.63 -15.02
CA ARG A 906 29.90 6.08 -15.09
C ARG A 906 31.22 6.82 -14.91
N TYR A 907 32.06 6.32 -14.01
CA TYR A 907 33.30 6.96 -13.62
C TYR A 907 34.53 6.37 -14.37
N GLY A 908 34.40 5.25 -15.08
CA GLY A 908 35.52 4.59 -15.75
C GLY A 908 36.47 3.84 -14.79
N ILE A 909 35.95 3.41 -13.63
CA ILE A 909 36.70 2.72 -12.57
C ILE A 909 36.83 1.22 -12.91
N PRO A 910 38.04 0.66 -12.98
CA PRO A 910 38.21 -0.78 -13.19
C PRO A 910 37.66 -1.58 -12.02
N SER A 911 37.30 -2.84 -12.28
CA SER A 911 36.79 -3.71 -11.23
C SER A 911 37.25 -5.16 -11.33
N VAL A 912 37.28 -5.84 -10.18
CA VAL A 912 37.60 -7.26 -10.05
C VAL A 912 36.51 -7.96 -9.23
N ASN A 913 35.77 -8.85 -9.87
CA ASN A 913 34.81 -9.69 -9.20
C ASN A 913 35.49 -10.94 -8.65
N MET A 914 36.01 -10.83 -7.43
CA MET A 914 36.69 -11.94 -6.76
C MET A 914 35.73 -13.09 -6.41
N GLY A 915 34.42 -12.82 -6.33
CA GLY A 915 33.42 -13.86 -6.12
C GLY A 915 33.08 -14.70 -7.36
N PHE A 916 33.37 -14.21 -8.55
CA PHE A 916 33.17 -14.97 -9.80
C PHE A 916 33.94 -16.31 -9.82
N PRO A 917 35.27 -16.37 -9.59
CA PRO A 917 36.00 -17.64 -9.60
C PRO A 917 35.56 -18.58 -8.46
N VAL A 918 35.10 -18.06 -7.32
CA VAL A 918 34.51 -18.88 -6.25
C VAL A 918 33.26 -19.58 -6.74
N ALA A 919 32.37 -18.83 -7.41
CA ALA A 919 31.14 -19.38 -7.97
C ALA A 919 31.39 -20.38 -9.11
N GLU A 920 32.44 -20.19 -9.91
CA GLU A 920 32.84 -21.19 -10.92
C GLU A 920 33.30 -22.50 -10.29
N GLN A 921 34.13 -22.45 -9.23
CA GLN A 921 34.56 -23.66 -8.52
C GLN A 921 33.38 -24.37 -7.83
N TYR A 922 32.44 -23.60 -7.28
CA TYR A 922 31.20 -24.14 -6.71
C TYR A 922 30.36 -24.85 -7.78
N ARG A 923 30.13 -24.22 -8.94
CA ARG A 923 29.37 -24.81 -10.05
C ARG A 923 30.04 -26.08 -10.60
N ALA A 924 31.37 -26.10 -10.62
CA ALA A 924 32.14 -27.28 -11.02
C ALA A 924 32.11 -28.42 -9.98
N GLY A 925 31.43 -28.24 -8.84
CA GLY A 925 31.37 -29.23 -7.76
C GLY A 925 32.69 -29.43 -7.04
N LYS A 926 33.64 -28.48 -7.15
CA LYS A 926 34.99 -28.55 -6.57
C LYS A 926 35.13 -27.81 -5.25
N LEU A 927 34.16 -26.96 -4.94
CA LEU A 927 34.18 -26.12 -3.76
C LEU A 927 32.82 -26.14 -3.07
N VAL A 928 32.80 -26.11 -1.74
CA VAL A 928 31.59 -25.82 -0.95
C VAL A 928 31.65 -24.38 -0.42
N PRO A 929 30.54 -23.61 -0.45
CA PRO A 929 30.56 -22.20 -0.10
C PRO A 929 30.56 -21.98 1.42
N LYS A 930 30.08 -22.95 2.21
CA LYS A 930 30.04 -22.90 3.68
C LYS A 930 30.29 -24.27 4.30
N GLY A 931 31.11 -24.30 5.36
CA GLY A 931 31.34 -25.47 6.19
C GLY A 931 32.49 -26.36 5.70
N ASP A 932 32.63 -27.53 6.32
CA ASP A 932 33.66 -28.50 5.94
C ASP A 932 33.36 -29.11 4.57
N ALA A 933 34.40 -29.25 3.75
CA ALA A 933 34.26 -29.82 2.42
C ALA A 933 34.27 -31.35 2.49
N PRO A 934 33.40 -32.05 1.72
CA PRO A 934 33.54 -33.48 1.48
C PRO A 934 34.92 -33.84 0.90
N GLU A 935 35.34 -35.09 1.05
CA GLU A 935 36.62 -35.57 0.53
C GLU A 935 36.74 -35.34 -0.98
N GLY A 936 37.77 -34.59 -1.41
CA GLY A 936 37.98 -34.18 -2.80
C GLY A 936 37.54 -32.75 -3.16
N ASN A 937 36.88 -32.03 -2.24
CA ASN A 937 36.42 -30.66 -2.42
C ASN A 937 37.21 -29.67 -1.55
N GLU A 938 37.27 -28.41 -1.96
CA GLU A 938 37.77 -27.32 -1.12
C GLU A 938 36.62 -26.59 -0.41
N SER A 939 36.91 -25.92 0.71
CA SER A 939 35.94 -25.05 1.39
C SER A 939 36.31 -23.59 1.15
N PHE A 940 35.33 -22.77 0.74
CA PHE A 940 35.53 -21.32 0.64
C PHE A 940 35.64 -20.69 2.03
N SER A 941 34.72 -21.04 2.94
CA SER A 941 34.53 -20.35 4.22
C SER A 941 33.86 -21.26 5.25
N ALA A 942 34.18 -21.05 6.53
CA ALA A 942 33.46 -21.69 7.63
C ALA A 942 32.02 -21.15 7.79
N ASP A 943 31.77 -19.88 7.49
CA ASP A 943 30.48 -19.20 7.72
C ASP A 943 29.75 -18.74 6.44
N GLY A 944 30.39 -18.90 5.28
CA GLY A 944 29.85 -18.48 3.98
C GLY A 944 30.13 -17.01 3.63
N VAL A 945 30.95 -16.33 4.43
CA VAL A 945 31.26 -14.90 4.26
C VAL A 945 32.76 -14.65 4.34
N ARG A 946 33.41 -15.08 5.44
CA ARG A 946 34.84 -14.84 5.66
C ARG A 946 35.67 -15.89 4.93
N PRO A 947 36.49 -15.53 3.93
CA PRO A 947 37.28 -16.50 3.18
C PRO A 947 38.27 -17.23 4.08
N GLY A 948 38.27 -18.55 4.00
CA GLY A 948 39.33 -19.41 4.50
C GLY A 948 40.55 -19.41 3.57
N PRO A 949 41.52 -20.32 3.76
CA PRO A 949 42.74 -20.37 2.95
C PRO A 949 42.47 -20.45 1.43
N THR A 950 41.56 -21.34 0.99
CA THR A 950 41.18 -21.46 -0.42
C THR A 950 40.50 -20.19 -0.94
N GLY A 951 39.54 -19.62 -0.20
CA GLY A 951 38.90 -18.37 -0.59
C GLY A 951 39.89 -17.23 -0.76
N ASN A 952 40.84 -17.09 0.17
CA ASN A 952 41.88 -16.07 0.09
C ASN A 952 42.79 -16.26 -1.14
N ARG A 953 43.16 -17.51 -1.44
CA ARG A 953 43.95 -17.85 -2.63
C ARG A 953 43.21 -17.46 -3.91
N LEU A 954 41.94 -17.86 -4.06
CA LEU A 954 41.14 -17.56 -5.26
C LEU A 954 41.00 -16.05 -5.49
N TYR A 955 40.78 -15.28 -4.42
CA TYR A 955 40.72 -13.81 -4.50
C TYR A 955 42.07 -13.21 -4.92
N ALA A 956 43.17 -13.62 -4.30
CA ALA A 956 44.51 -13.13 -4.61
C ALA A 956 44.93 -13.46 -6.05
N GLU A 957 44.60 -14.66 -6.53
CA GLU A 957 44.84 -15.08 -7.90
C GLU A 957 44.05 -14.23 -8.92
N ALA A 958 42.77 -13.94 -8.64
CA ALA A 958 41.93 -13.09 -9.48
C ALA A 958 42.49 -11.66 -9.58
N LEU A 959 42.90 -11.08 -8.44
CA LEU A 959 43.54 -9.77 -8.40
C LEU A 959 44.88 -9.74 -9.13
N THR A 960 45.68 -10.79 -9.00
CA THR A 960 46.97 -10.91 -9.69
C THR A 960 46.77 -10.90 -11.21
N ARG A 961 45.83 -11.72 -11.71
CA ARG A 961 45.42 -11.72 -13.13
C ARG A 961 44.93 -10.36 -13.58
N ALA A 962 44.10 -9.69 -12.78
CA ALA A 962 43.60 -8.36 -13.09
C ALA A 962 44.73 -7.31 -13.15
N PHE A 963 45.64 -7.28 -12.17
CA PHE A 963 46.79 -6.37 -12.14
C PHE A 963 47.73 -6.58 -13.34
N GLU A 964 47.89 -7.80 -13.83
CA GLU A 964 48.63 -8.07 -15.07
C GLU A 964 48.00 -7.43 -16.30
N GLN A 965 46.66 -7.39 -16.37
CA GLN A 965 45.97 -6.74 -17.48
C GLN A 965 45.92 -5.22 -17.31
N LEU A 966 45.69 -4.71 -16.09
CA LEU A 966 45.65 -3.27 -15.81
C LEU A 966 47.01 -2.61 -16.08
N ALA A 967 48.12 -3.29 -15.79
CA ALA A 967 49.46 -2.83 -16.12
C ALA A 967 49.70 -2.58 -17.63
N LYS A 968 48.88 -3.19 -18.50
CA LYS A 968 48.95 -3.01 -19.96
C LYS A 968 48.16 -1.80 -20.47
N THR A 969 47.59 -0.97 -19.59
CA THR A 969 46.71 0.15 -19.92
C THR A 969 47.42 1.49 -19.65
N PRO A 970 48.45 1.88 -20.43
CA PRO A 970 49.45 2.84 -19.99
C PRO A 970 49.14 4.20 -20.60
N GLN A 971 48.18 4.92 -20.01
CA GLN A 971 48.09 6.37 -20.15
C GLN A 971 47.73 6.97 -18.79
N PRO A 972 48.70 7.49 -18.03
CA PRO A 972 48.41 8.25 -16.82
C PRO A 972 47.67 9.53 -17.22
N GLN A 973 46.53 9.77 -16.59
CA GLN A 973 45.74 10.97 -16.79
C GLN A 973 44.97 11.30 -15.50
N PRO A 974 44.81 12.59 -15.17
CA PRO A 974 43.93 12.99 -14.08
C PRO A 974 42.48 12.56 -14.37
N HIS A 975 41.82 11.96 -13.38
CA HIS A 975 40.41 11.59 -13.46
C HIS A 975 39.52 12.83 -13.48
N LYS A 976 38.46 12.77 -14.28
CA LYS A 976 37.48 13.86 -14.41
C LYS A 976 36.20 13.49 -13.68
N LEU A 977 35.59 14.45 -13.00
CA LEU A 977 34.28 14.28 -12.39
C LEU A 977 33.16 14.47 -13.44
N PRO A 978 32.43 13.40 -13.84
CA PRO A 978 31.26 13.55 -14.69
C PRO A 978 30.07 14.17 -13.93
N LYS A 979 28.96 14.48 -14.65
CA LYS A 979 27.66 14.77 -14.00
C LYS A 979 27.32 13.58 -13.10
N PRO A 980 26.87 13.79 -11.85
CA PRO A 980 26.53 12.70 -10.95
C PRO A 980 25.55 11.71 -11.60
N LEU A 981 25.71 10.42 -11.28
CA LEU A 981 24.72 9.36 -11.52
C LEU A 981 23.51 9.61 -10.62
N MET A 982 23.76 9.81 -9.33
CA MET A 982 22.79 10.17 -8.31
C MET A 982 22.93 11.65 -7.95
N ALA A 983 21.88 12.44 -8.18
CA ALA A 983 21.90 13.87 -7.85
C ALA A 983 22.09 14.13 -6.34
N ASP A 984 21.64 13.19 -5.50
CA ASP A 984 21.74 13.17 -4.03
C ASP A 984 22.79 12.17 -3.52
N ASN A 985 23.90 12.02 -4.26
CA ASN A 985 25.05 11.21 -3.86
C ASN A 985 25.75 11.77 -2.59
N PHE A 986 26.62 10.96 -1.98
CA PHE A 986 27.25 11.28 -0.68
C PHE A 986 28.63 11.96 -0.84
N GLU A 987 28.86 12.75 -1.89
CA GLU A 987 30.15 13.46 -2.06
C GLU A 987 30.47 14.45 -0.95
N SER A 988 29.45 14.94 -0.24
CA SER A 988 29.61 15.88 0.88
C SER A 988 29.62 15.21 2.26
N ALA A 989 29.50 13.87 2.30
CA ALA A 989 29.59 13.12 3.54
C ALA A 989 30.99 13.27 4.15
N ARG A 990 31.05 13.47 5.46
CA ARG A 990 32.30 13.64 6.20
C ARG A 990 32.13 13.27 7.66
N LEU A 991 33.22 12.83 8.28
CA LEU A 991 33.32 12.57 9.70
C LEU A 991 33.79 13.87 10.38
N GLU A 992 33.06 14.29 11.41
CA GLU A 992 33.39 15.48 12.21
C GLU A 992 33.70 15.06 13.66
N PRO A 993 34.75 15.61 14.29
CA PRO A 993 35.07 15.30 15.68
C PRO A 993 34.04 15.92 16.63
N ILE A 994 33.76 15.21 17.72
CA ILE A 994 32.97 15.77 18.83
C ILE A 994 33.86 16.71 19.62
N THR A 995 33.38 17.94 19.82
CA THR A 995 34.09 18.99 20.56
C THR A 995 33.35 19.34 21.85
N ARG A 996 34.08 19.90 22.83
CA ARG A 996 33.53 20.19 24.17
C ARG A 996 32.31 21.12 24.15
N ASP A 997 32.24 22.05 23.21
CA ASP A 997 31.12 22.99 23.03
C ASP A 997 29.84 22.32 22.52
N MET A 998 29.94 21.13 21.92
CA MET A 998 28.77 20.31 21.59
C MET A 998 28.17 19.61 22.82
N LEU A 999 28.89 19.58 23.95
CA LEU A 999 28.58 18.74 25.11
C LEU A 999 28.06 19.58 26.28
N THR A 1000 26.87 19.25 26.79
CA THR A 1000 26.28 19.84 28.00
C THR A 1000 26.13 18.75 29.08
N GLY A 1001 26.46 19.07 30.34
CA GLY A 1001 26.50 18.10 31.44
C GLY A 1001 27.91 17.54 31.72
N ASP A 1002 27.99 16.50 32.56
CA ASP A 1002 29.26 15.88 32.99
C ASP A 1002 29.78 14.90 31.93
N TRP A 1003 30.26 15.45 30.82
CA TRP A 1003 31.02 14.72 29.81
C TRP A 1003 32.52 14.77 30.11
N LYS A 1004 33.18 13.62 29.92
CA LYS A 1004 34.62 13.44 30.13
C LYS A 1004 35.25 12.91 28.85
N GLU A 1005 36.42 13.41 28.52
CA GLU A 1005 37.26 12.80 27.49
C GLU A 1005 37.87 11.53 28.06
N LEU A 1006 37.87 10.45 27.27
CA LEU A 1006 38.44 9.18 27.67
C LEU A 1006 39.96 9.31 27.76
N PRO A 1007 40.59 9.00 28.90
CA PRO A 1007 42.04 9.11 29.06
C PRO A 1007 42.80 8.21 28.08
N GLY A 1008 43.97 8.66 27.61
CA GLY A 1008 44.78 7.90 26.66
C GLY A 1008 45.40 6.61 27.21
N ASP A 1009 45.37 6.42 28.53
CA ASP A 1009 45.77 5.19 29.23
C ASP A 1009 44.60 4.26 29.57
N ASP A 1010 43.37 4.64 29.19
CA ASP A 1010 42.19 3.77 29.33
C ASP A 1010 42.35 2.51 28.45
N PRO A 1011 42.03 1.30 28.94
CA PRO A 1011 42.15 0.06 28.17
C PRO A 1011 41.36 0.04 26.85
N LEU A 1012 40.31 0.85 26.71
CA LEU A 1012 39.56 0.98 25.46
C LEU A 1012 40.28 1.86 24.43
N TRP A 1013 41.08 2.83 24.88
CA TRP A 1013 41.71 3.79 23.98
C TRP A 1013 42.61 3.11 22.92
N PRO A 1014 43.59 2.24 23.29
CA PRO A 1014 44.42 1.54 22.30
C PRO A 1014 43.62 0.73 21.26
N ARG A 1015 42.41 0.26 21.60
CA ARG A 1015 41.57 -0.54 20.70
C ARG A 1015 40.93 0.28 19.58
N PHE A 1016 40.69 1.57 19.81
CA PHE A 1016 39.93 2.42 18.89
C PHE A 1016 40.68 3.67 18.39
N THR A 1017 41.91 3.91 18.87
CA THR A 1017 42.80 5.01 18.42
C THR A 1017 43.01 5.14 16.92
N ARG A 1018 42.78 4.07 16.14
CA ARG A 1018 42.86 4.10 14.68
C ARG A 1018 41.67 4.82 14.02
N HIS A 1019 40.54 4.92 14.73
CA HIS A 1019 39.26 5.38 14.18
C HIS A 1019 38.83 6.74 14.72
N PHE A 1020 39.36 7.15 15.87
CA PHE A 1020 38.97 8.38 16.56
C PHE A 1020 40.17 9.20 16.98
N ASP A 1021 40.06 10.52 16.79
CA ASP A 1021 41.00 11.49 17.35
C ASP A 1021 40.74 11.74 18.85
N THR A 1022 39.47 11.61 19.30
CA THR A 1022 39.03 11.76 20.69
C THR A 1022 37.83 10.86 20.97
N LEU A 1023 37.73 10.32 22.19
CA LEU A 1023 36.53 9.62 22.68
C LEU A 1023 35.95 10.38 23.87
N TRP A 1024 34.63 10.55 23.88
CA TRP A 1024 33.90 11.21 24.97
C TRP A 1024 32.94 10.23 25.60
N TYR A 1025 32.82 10.26 26.92
CA TYR A 1025 31.88 9.43 27.66
C TYR A 1025 31.14 10.23 28.74
N THR A 1026 29.95 9.78 29.09
CA THR A 1026 29.19 10.27 30.23
C THR A 1026 28.34 9.15 30.80
N ASN A 1027 28.14 9.17 32.11
CA ASN A 1027 27.22 8.31 32.85
C ASN A 1027 26.21 9.14 33.66
N SER A 1028 26.04 10.41 33.28
CA SER A 1028 25.16 11.36 33.97
C SER A 1028 23.86 11.56 33.18
N PRO A 1029 22.73 11.01 33.64
CA PRO A 1029 21.44 11.24 33.01
C PRO A 1029 21.14 12.73 32.82
N GLY A 1030 20.57 13.08 31.66
CA GLY A 1030 20.32 14.46 31.23
C GLY A 1030 21.52 15.14 30.57
N ALA A 1031 22.70 14.51 30.52
CA ALA A 1031 23.81 14.99 29.71
C ALA A 1031 23.47 14.93 28.22
N LYS A 1032 23.90 15.93 27.46
CA LYS A 1032 23.50 16.16 26.07
C LYS A 1032 24.69 16.32 25.14
N LEU A 1033 24.62 15.69 23.98
CA LEU A 1033 25.41 16.02 22.79
C LEU A 1033 24.50 16.78 21.82
N THR A 1034 24.88 17.98 21.41
CA THR A 1034 24.13 18.80 20.43
C THR A 1034 25.00 19.05 19.21
N VAL A 1035 24.57 18.51 18.07
CA VAL A 1035 25.26 18.62 16.78
C VAL A 1035 24.45 19.52 15.86
N THR A 1036 25.11 20.48 15.24
CA THR A 1036 24.54 21.28 14.15
C THR A 1036 25.22 20.90 12.85
N PHE A 1037 24.45 20.53 11.83
CA PHE A 1037 24.99 20.14 10.53
C PHE A 1037 24.23 20.79 9.37
N THR A 1038 24.81 20.75 8.18
CA THR A 1038 24.14 21.11 6.93
C THR A 1038 24.17 19.91 6.01
N GLY A 1039 22.99 19.44 5.60
CA GLY A 1039 22.83 18.20 4.86
C GLY A 1039 21.46 17.59 5.11
N THR A 1040 21.32 16.32 4.73
CA THR A 1040 20.05 15.57 4.82
C THR A 1040 20.11 14.43 5.84
N ASP A 1041 21.33 14.03 6.24
CA ASP A 1041 21.56 12.85 7.06
C ASP A 1041 22.67 13.13 8.09
N ALA A 1042 22.53 12.56 9.28
CA ALA A 1042 23.51 12.59 10.36
C ALA A 1042 23.54 11.24 11.08
N SER A 1043 24.74 10.77 11.41
CA SER A 1043 24.96 9.56 12.20
C SER A 1043 26.05 9.81 13.24
N LEU A 1044 25.93 9.17 14.40
CA LEU A 1044 26.92 9.17 15.46
C LEU A 1044 27.77 7.90 15.33
N PHE A 1045 29.09 8.09 15.38
CA PHE A 1045 30.02 6.98 15.52
C PHE A 1045 30.24 6.74 17.01
N ASP A 1046 29.67 5.66 17.53
CA ASP A 1046 29.57 5.37 18.97
C ASP A 1046 30.29 4.06 19.32
N LEU A 1047 30.58 3.89 20.62
CA LEU A 1047 31.02 2.62 21.19
C LEU A 1047 29.83 1.99 21.91
N MET A 1048 29.28 0.93 21.32
CA MET A 1048 28.23 0.13 21.95
C MET A 1048 28.87 -0.99 22.77
N GLY A 1049 28.34 -1.25 23.95
CA GLY A 1049 28.88 -2.26 24.85
C GLY A 1049 27.91 -2.62 25.97
N PRO A 1050 28.35 -3.43 26.92
CA PRO A 1050 27.47 -3.91 27.98
C PRO A 1050 27.08 -2.81 28.99
N ASP A 1051 27.84 -1.72 29.06
CA ASP A 1051 27.68 -0.59 29.99
C ASP A 1051 27.03 0.66 29.39
N THR A 1052 26.53 0.58 28.16
CA THR A 1052 25.93 1.74 27.47
C THR A 1052 24.45 1.92 27.81
N GLY A 1053 23.98 3.17 27.72
CA GLY A 1053 22.65 3.58 28.16
C GLY A 1053 21.59 3.66 27.04
N GLU A 1054 20.45 4.25 27.37
CA GLU A 1054 19.42 4.65 26.41
C GLU A 1054 19.47 6.15 26.18
N VAL A 1055 19.34 6.60 24.93
CA VAL A 1055 19.38 8.02 24.57
C VAL A 1055 18.06 8.49 23.97
N LYS A 1056 17.68 9.72 24.27
CA LYS A 1056 16.57 10.42 23.63
C LYS A 1056 17.10 11.31 22.51
N LEU A 1057 16.45 11.26 21.36
CA LEU A 1057 16.77 12.08 20.20
C LEU A 1057 15.79 13.24 20.06
N THR A 1058 16.30 14.41 19.70
CA THR A 1058 15.52 15.58 19.31
C THR A 1058 16.12 16.16 18.03
N VAL A 1059 15.30 16.33 16.98
CA VAL A 1059 15.72 16.91 15.69
C VAL A 1059 14.96 18.22 15.49
N ASP A 1060 15.67 19.32 15.28
CA ASP A 1060 15.12 20.67 15.11
C ASP A 1060 14.11 21.07 16.20
N GLY A 1061 14.40 20.67 17.45
CA GLY A 1061 13.56 20.93 18.62
C GLY A 1061 12.35 19.99 18.77
N LYS A 1062 12.14 19.05 17.84
CA LYS A 1062 11.05 18.05 17.91
C LYS A 1062 11.56 16.71 18.42
N PRO A 1063 10.81 16.02 19.30
CA PRO A 1063 11.16 14.66 19.70
C PRO A 1063 11.29 13.72 18.49
N ALA A 1064 12.35 12.91 18.48
CA ALA A 1064 12.65 11.95 17.41
C ALA A 1064 12.79 10.50 17.92
N GLY A 1065 12.21 10.22 19.09
CA GLY A 1065 12.21 8.89 19.72
C GLY A 1065 13.36 8.65 20.71
N THR A 1066 13.48 7.42 21.17
CA THR A 1066 14.59 6.93 21.99
C THR A 1066 15.34 5.83 21.25
N GLN A 1067 16.63 5.68 21.55
CA GLN A 1067 17.50 4.69 20.95
C GLN A 1067 18.32 4.00 22.03
N ARG A 1068 18.31 2.67 22.00
CA ARG A 1068 19.10 1.84 22.90
C ARG A 1068 20.50 1.70 22.35
N GLN A 1069 21.51 1.98 23.17
CA GLN A 1069 22.90 1.78 22.80
C GLN A 1069 23.39 0.35 23.07
N VAL A 1070 22.47 -0.63 23.14
CA VAL A 1070 22.76 -2.07 23.30
C VAL A 1070 22.05 -2.90 22.23
N ASP A 1071 22.70 -3.97 21.76
CA ASP A 1071 22.13 -4.96 20.85
C ASP A 1071 22.65 -6.39 21.17
N PRO A 1072 22.29 -7.46 20.41
CA PRO A 1072 22.72 -8.82 20.73
C PRO A 1072 24.24 -9.03 20.84
N TRP A 1073 25.07 -8.15 20.26
CA TRP A 1073 26.52 -8.27 20.28
C TRP A 1073 27.20 -7.35 21.32
N SER A 1074 26.42 -6.62 22.13
CA SER A 1074 26.92 -5.72 23.19
C SER A 1074 27.47 -6.46 24.43
N TYR A 1075 28.11 -7.61 24.26
CA TYR A 1075 28.84 -8.31 25.33
C TYR A 1075 30.34 -7.97 25.37
N TYR A 1076 30.77 -7.06 24.49
CA TYR A 1076 32.06 -6.37 24.52
C TYR A 1076 31.90 -4.99 23.86
N GLN A 1077 32.82 -4.05 24.13
CA GLN A 1077 32.84 -2.75 23.45
C GLN A 1077 33.19 -2.90 21.97
N ARG A 1078 32.34 -2.33 21.09
CA ARG A 1078 32.47 -2.38 19.63
C ARG A 1078 32.05 -1.07 18.97
N LEU A 1079 32.54 -0.81 17.76
CA LEU A 1079 32.11 0.35 16.98
C LEU A 1079 30.66 0.17 16.52
N ALA A 1080 29.89 1.26 16.54
CA ALA A 1080 28.54 1.29 16.04
C ALA A 1080 28.26 2.60 15.28
N ALA A 1081 27.47 2.48 14.22
CA ALA A 1081 26.90 3.60 13.51
C ALA A 1081 25.46 3.79 13.97
N ILE A 1082 25.17 4.97 14.50
CA ILE A 1082 23.90 5.26 15.15
C ILE A 1082 23.22 6.36 14.34
N PRO A 1083 22.16 6.03 13.58
CA PRO A 1083 21.44 7.03 12.81
C PRO A 1083 20.83 8.06 13.74
N LEU A 1084 21.19 9.33 13.58
CA LEU A 1084 20.66 10.44 14.38
C LEU A 1084 19.51 11.15 13.66
N ALA A 1085 19.61 11.29 12.36
CA ALA A 1085 18.58 11.82 11.48
C ALA A 1085 18.86 11.36 10.04
N ASN A 1086 17.82 11.03 9.28
CA ASN A 1086 17.94 10.63 7.87
C ASN A 1086 16.85 11.32 7.04
N ASN A 1087 17.09 11.50 5.74
CA ASN A 1087 16.12 12.06 4.79
C ASN A 1087 15.53 13.43 5.19
N LEU A 1088 16.30 14.28 5.87
CA LEU A 1088 15.89 15.65 6.14
C LEU A 1088 15.87 16.48 4.84
N PRO A 1089 15.04 17.53 4.75
CA PRO A 1089 15.16 18.50 3.66
C PRO A 1089 16.58 19.07 3.59
N PRO A 1090 17.15 19.38 2.40
CA PRO A 1090 18.45 20.01 2.33
C PRO A 1090 18.48 21.33 3.11
N GLY A 1091 19.29 21.42 4.15
CA GLY A 1091 19.31 22.59 5.00
C GLY A 1091 20.21 22.44 6.21
N LYS A 1092 20.12 23.44 7.10
CA LYS A 1092 20.80 23.42 8.40
C LYS A 1092 19.86 22.80 9.42
N HIS A 1093 20.37 21.80 10.15
CA HIS A 1093 19.63 21.05 11.17
C HIS A 1093 20.40 20.99 12.47
N THR A 1094 19.67 20.79 13.56
CA THR A 1094 20.24 20.55 14.89
C THR A 1094 19.69 19.24 15.44
N VAL A 1095 20.58 18.35 15.90
CA VAL A 1095 20.22 17.14 16.62
C VAL A 1095 20.77 17.20 18.04
N THR A 1096 19.93 16.86 19.01
CA THR A 1096 20.32 16.67 20.40
C THR A 1096 20.13 15.22 20.79
N VAL A 1097 21.19 14.62 21.32
CA VAL A 1097 21.21 13.28 21.94
C VAL A 1097 21.31 13.48 23.44
N GLU A 1098 20.34 12.97 24.19
CA GLU A 1098 20.25 13.11 25.66
C GLU A 1098 20.30 11.74 26.33
N LEU A 1099 21.24 11.51 27.26
CA LEU A 1099 21.31 10.26 28.03
C LEU A 1099 20.12 10.18 29.00
N LEU A 1100 19.37 9.09 28.97
CA LEU A 1100 18.26 8.84 29.88
C LEU A 1100 18.73 8.20 31.20
N ALA A 1101 17.88 8.32 32.22
CA ALA A 1101 18.16 7.77 33.56
C ALA A 1101 17.87 6.27 33.67
N ASP A 1102 16.97 5.76 32.82
CA ASP A 1102 16.57 4.36 32.87
C ASP A 1102 17.56 3.51 32.04
N PRO A 1103 18.13 2.43 32.62
CA PRO A 1103 19.00 1.53 31.87
C PRO A 1103 18.23 0.77 30.78
N PRO A 1104 18.87 0.46 29.64
CA PRO A 1104 18.27 -0.41 28.64
C PRO A 1104 18.16 -1.87 29.14
N ASN A 1105 17.18 -2.62 28.62
CA ASN A 1105 17.12 -4.07 28.82
C ASN A 1105 18.35 -4.76 28.16
N ARG A 1106 19.00 -5.67 28.90
CA ARG A 1106 20.22 -6.38 28.47
C ARG A 1106 20.06 -7.90 28.35
N ASP A 1107 18.84 -8.43 28.38
CA ASP A 1107 18.59 -9.88 28.36
C ASP A 1107 19.12 -10.54 27.09
N VAL A 1108 18.91 -9.90 25.93
CA VAL A 1108 19.37 -10.40 24.62
C VAL A 1108 20.90 -10.45 24.52
N PRO A 1109 21.67 -9.37 24.80
CA PRO A 1109 23.13 -9.46 24.80
C PRO A 1109 23.66 -10.45 25.83
N VAL A 1110 23.03 -10.57 27.01
CA VAL A 1110 23.41 -11.57 28.02
C VAL A 1110 23.21 -13.00 27.50
N ALA A 1111 22.09 -13.26 26.82
CA ALA A 1111 21.80 -14.58 26.25
C ALA A 1111 22.81 -14.94 25.14
N GLU A 1112 23.12 -14.00 24.24
CA GLU A 1112 24.07 -14.25 23.15
C GLU A 1112 25.52 -14.38 23.66
N ALA A 1113 25.89 -13.63 24.71
CA ALA A 1113 27.17 -13.80 25.41
C ALA A 1113 27.32 -15.21 25.99
N LYS A 1114 26.27 -15.72 26.65
CA LYS A 1114 26.25 -17.08 27.21
C LYS A 1114 26.36 -18.13 26.11
N LYS A 1115 25.58 -17.97 25.04
CA LYS A 1115 25.61 -18.87 23.87
C LYS A 1115 26.95 -18.88 23.15
N SER A 1116 27.63 -17.74 23.10
CA SER A 1116 28.95 -17.59 22.49
C SER A 1116 30.11 -17.93 23.44
N ASN A 1117 29.81 -18.35 24.68
CA ASN A 1117 30.79 -18.61 25.74
C ASN A 1117 31.69 -17.40 26.05
N GLN A 1118 31.11 -16.20 26.01
CA GLN A 1118 31.74 -14.89 26.26
C GLN A 1118 31.05 -14.10 27.36
N TYR A 1119 30.22 -14.75 28.19
CA TYR A 1119 29.54 -14.07 29.30
C TYR A 1119 30.52 -13.78 30.45
N ASP A 1120 30.64 -12.50 30.79
CA ASP A 1120 31.35 -12.01 31.97
C ASP A 1120 30.36 -11.30 32.91
N PRO A 1121 30.04 -11.86 34.09
CA PRO A 1121 29.13 -11.26 35.06
C PRO A 1121 29.50 -9.82 35.42
N THR A 1122 30.80 -9.50 35.45
CA THR A 1122 31.30 -8.17 35.86
C THR A 1122 30.95 -7.08 34.86
N LEU A 1123 30.62 -7.43 33.62
CA LEU A 1123 30.22 -6.51 32.57
C LEU A 1123 28.72 -6.22 32.57
N PHE A 1124 27.89 -7.06 33.21
CA PHE A 1124 26.43 -6.97 33.12
C PHE A 1124 25.71 -6.79 34.46
N GLU A 1125 26.26 -7.32 35.55
CA GLU A 1125 25.61 -7.29 36.87
C GLU A 1125 25.95 -5.99 37.61
N GLY A 1126 24.92 -5.22 38.00
CA GLY A 1126 25.08 -3.97 38.76
C GLY A 1126 25.45 -2.74 37.91
N VAL A 1127 25.40 -2.85 36.58
CA VAL A 1127 25.52 -1.74 35.65
C VAL A 1127 24.22 -0.92 35.66
N ALA A 1128 24.31 0.30 36.19
CA ALA A 1128 23.19 1.24 36.28
C ALA A 1128 22.93 1.97 34.96
#